data_AF-A0A7X7KGD7-F1
#
_entry.id   AF-A0A7X7KGD7-F1
#
_cell.length_a   1.000
_cell.length_b   1.000
_cell.length_c   1.000
_cell.angle_alpha   90.00
_cell.angle_beta   90.00
_cell.angle_gamma   90.00
#
_symmetry.space_group_name_H-M   'P 1'
#
loop_
_entity.id
_entity.type
_entity.pdbx_description
1 polymer ?
#
loop_
_entity_poly.entity_id
_entity_poly.type
_entity_poly.pdbx_seq_one_letter_code
_entity_poly.pdbx_strand_id
1 'polypeptide(L)'
;QKPPQWGNAFMDAPAELLREYIEDMALWGSTDFVTLGFLWTLNNPFDEEADAESREKLKKITDLAVYAGQLGMKIGYYVYPNTVYRDEVGLRELGGKFRYQQDACPSVPEVRKVLLEDRENIFRNAKQSGVELAYTINSAYDFGGCDCPKCEPWIPTHIELSKEVHAIAQKYFPKIKVFFTTWGYTPAEQKMLLEWLEREKPTWVEGVINRPALALPAPYVSVGWQTIFACGPREVYGRMGSDPLPLFLPGKLKEFHDNGVRYIHTYSEGIWDDINNAIVVRACRKPLDADVRETLAEYCHDRFGADWKDSAALAETILADFRHAKSWRFNASLRVESPERVLAQLEEIERRLPPWGKEDWRWGVFKVRVQLEVLDQKGSWLPELNRLLADALAGGDDAKLATAVDRSIAHLRTVEAVSPQESRRWEEQTARISAYLYNDLYQTPHRYEAQGMFRLQPKMISLIPLVIQRLEQAKGMAKPDQTRESIRVLLDEFKSLDRYASSIESGKTIFRPKGVATISAAKFVGGKAVPASPSAAALPSFLKGGARAIGAASGKFDVLCCRFQFETGEKPLAKPVKLTIAGSDRSASGATIAIRLNGRTLFSGPNRFGKDAFSKVSYSVPPDWILQGTNELEIQNLAPSGNPELWIESVTLDGS
;
A
#
# COMPACT_ATOMS: atom_id res chain seq x y z
N GLN A 1 -13.20 -13.59 -10.35
CA GLN A 1 -12.14 -12.96 -9.52
C GLN A 1 -12.57 -11.57 -9.10
N LYS A 2 -12.24 -11.13 -7.87
CA LYS A 2 -12.47 -9.76 -7.38
C LYS A 2 -11.21 -8.90 -7.47
N PRO A 3 -11.09 -8.02 -8.47
CA PRO A 3 -10.25 -6.82 -8.42
C PRO A 3 -11.10 -5.54 -8.69
N PRO A 4 -10.64 -4.29 -8.47
CA PRO A 4 -9.77 -3.66 -7.47
C PRO A 4 -10.56 -3.23 -6.22
N GLN A 5 -9.92 -3.08 -5.05
CA GLN A 5 -10.52 -2.35 -3.93
C GLN A 5 -9.47 -1.61 -3.09
N TRP A 6 -9.96 -0.69 -2.25
CA TRP A 6 -9.24 0.15 -1.30
C TRP A 6 -7.75 -0.14 -1.05
N GLY A 7 -6.89 0.83 -1.37
CA GLY A 7 -5.47 0.80 -1.00
C GLY A 7 -4.65 -0.27 -1.69
N ASN A 8 -5.27 -1.13 -2.51
CA ASN A 8 -4.58 -2.13 -3.28
C ASN A 8 -4.10 -1.57 -4.61
N ALA A 9 -3.09 -2.24 -5.18
CA ALA A 9 -2.32 -1.71 -6.30
C ALA A 9 -3.20 -1.39 -7.52
N PHE A 10 -4.33 -2.08 -7.70
CA PHE A 10 -5.16 -1.96 -8.89
C PHE A 10 -6.14 -0.77 -8.90
N MET A 11 -6.44 -0.13 -7.77
CA MET A 11 -7.35 1.01 -7.75
C MET A 11 -6.80 2.17 -8.61
N ASP A 12 -5.54 2.50 -8.40
CA ASP A 12 -4.86 3.64 -9.03
C ASP A 12 -4.00 3.24 -10.25
N ALA A 13 -3.91 1.94 -10.56
CA ALA A 13 -3.16 1.43 -11.71
C ALA A 13 -3.67 2.00 -13.06
N PRO A 14 -2.80 2.26 -14.04
CA PRO A 14 -3.20 2.62 -15.40
C PRO A 14 -4.20 1.64 -16.01
N ALA A 15 -5.11 2.14 -16.86
CA ALA A 15 -6.13 1.30 -17.49
C ALA A 15 -5.51 0.22 -18.38
N GLU A 16 -4.39 0.51 -19.02
CA GLU A 16 -3.63 -0.39 -19.89
C GLU A 16 -3.12 -1.61 -19.11
N LEU A 17 -2.55 -1.39 -17.92
CA LEU A 17 -2.08 -2.47 -17.05
C LEU A 17 -3.24 -3.38 -16.61
N LEU A 18 -4.39 -2.79 -16.29
CA LEU A 18 -5.57 -3.55 -15.87
C LEU A 18 -6.18 -4.34 -17.05
N ARG A 19 -6.06 -3.85 -18.28
CA ARG A 19 -6.49 -4.60 -19.48
C ARG A 19 -5.60 -5.81 -19.72
N GLU A 20 -4.28 -5.64 -19.67
CA GLU A 20 -3.32 -6.76 -19.75
C GLU A 20 -3.62 -7.81 -18.67
N TYR A 21 -3.84 -7.36 -17.43
CA TYR A 21 -4.21 -8.25 -16.34
C TYR A 21 -5.54 -9.01 -16.59
N ILE A 22 -6.53 -8.36 -17.20
CA ILE A 22 -7.80 -9.01 -17.58
C ILE A 22 -7.61 -10.03 -18.70
N GLU A 23 -6.80 -9.70 -19.71
CA GLU A 23 -6.41 -10.63 -20.78
C GLU A 23 -5.73 -11.86 -20.19
N ASP A 24 -4.80 -11.65 -19.27
CA ASP A 24 -4.08 -12.71 -18.57
C ASP A 24 -5.04 -13.62 -17.81
N MET A 25 -5.95 -13.06 -17.02
CA MET A 25 -6.97 -13.84 -16.33
C MET A 25 -7.80 -14.68 -17.30
N ALA A 26 -8.21 -14.10 -18.44
CA ALA A 26 -9.00 -14.80 -19.45
C ALA A 26 -8.18 -15.93 -20.11
N LEU A 27 -6.92 -15.68 -20.46
CA LEU A 27 -6.00 -16.65 -21.05
C LEU A 27 -5.74 -17.84 -20.12
N TRP A 28 -5.40 -17.57 -18.86
CA TRP A 28 -5.20 -18.61 -17.85
C TRP A 28 -6.49 -19.37 -17.57
N GLY A 29 -7.63 -18.72 -17.75
CA GLY A 29 -8.90 -19.38 -17.90
C GLY A 29 -10.00 -19.02 -16.91
N SER A 30 -9.88 -17.87 -16.25
CA SER A 30 -10.94 -17.27 -15.45
C SER A 30 -12.19 -17.04 -16.30
N THR A 31 -13.35 -17.41 -15.78
CA THR A 31 -14.64 -17.27 -16.48
C THR A 31 -15.40 -16.01 -16.08
N ASP A 32 -15.00 -15.37 -14.98
CA ASP A 32 -15.79 -14.35 -14.31
C ASP A 32 -14.91 -13.18 -13.84
N PHE A 33 -15.33 -11.96 -14.19
CA PHE A 33 -14.72 -10.71 -13.74
C PHE A 33 -15.72 -9.94 -12.86
N VAL A 34 -15.34 -9.73 -11.59
CA VAL A 34 -16.19 -9.00 -10.64
C VAL A 34 -15.57 -7.64 -10.36
N THR A 35 -16.32 -6.57 -10.56
CA THR A 35 -15.85 -5.20 -10.31
C THR A 35 -16.87 -4.35 -9.55
N LEU A 36 -16.72 -3.02 -9.58
CA LEU A 36 -17.41 -1.97 -8.82
C LEU A 36 -18.72 -2.37 -8.11
N GLY A 37 -18.70 -2.11 -6.80
CA GLY A 37 -19.84 -2.07 -5.90
C GLY A 37 -19.80 -0.99 -4.84
N PHE A 38 -18.78 -0.15 -4.92
CA PHE A 38 -18.36 0.75 -3.85
C PHE A 38 -18.66 2.17 -4.28
N LEU A 39 -19.71 2.74 -3.70
CA LEU A 39 -20.07 4.13 -3.96
C LEU A 39 -19.09 5.08 -3.24
N TRP A 40 -18.69 4.73 -2.02
CA TRP A 40 -17.84 5.56 -1.16
C TRP A 40 -16.48 5.99 -1.75
N THR A 41 -15.92 5.28 -2.72
CA THR A 41 -14.64 5.70 -3.34
C THR A 41 -14.81 6.86 -4.33
N LEU A 42 -16.04 7.26 -4.59
CA LEU A 42 -16.44 8.30 -5.53
C LEU A 42 -17.30 9.34 -4.77
N ASN A 43 -17.22 10.61 -5.17
CA ASN A 43 -18.39 11.47 -5.01
C ASN A 43 -19.43 11.05 -6.05
N ASN A 44 -20.70 11.38 -5.85
CA ASN A 44 -21.77 10.94 -6.74
C ASN A 44 -21.47 11.38 -8.20
N PRO A 45 -21.08 10.46 -9.11
CA PRO A 45 -20.59 10.81 -10.45
C PRO A 45 -21.73 11.23 -11.40
N PHE A 46 -22.98 11.12 -10.95
CA PHE A 46 -24.19 11.45 -11.69
C PHE A 46 -24.78 12.81 -11.31
N ASP A 47 -24.28 13.44 -10.24
CA ASP A 47 -24.60 14.82 -9.92
C ASP A 47 -24.14 15.76 -11.05
N GLU A 48 -24.82 16.88 -11.26
CA GLU A 48 -24.40 17.91 -12.21
C GLU A 48 -23.05 18.51 -11.82
N GLU A 49 -22.80 18.67 -10.53
CA GLU A 49 -21.56 19.22 -9.97
C GLU A 49 -20.48 18.15 -9.71
N ALA A 50 -20.71 16.90 -10.15
CA ALA A 50 -19.79 15.80 -9.89
C ALA A 50 -18.38 16.06 -10.42
N ASP A 51 -17.39 15.78 -9.57
CA ASP A 51 -15.99 16.01 -9.89
C ASP A 51 -15.47 15.09 -11.01
N ALA A 52 -14.46 15.58 -11.74
CA ALA A 52 -13.91 14.89 -12.90
C ALA A 52 -13.25 13.55 -12.52
N GLU A 53 -12.64 13.46 -11.35
CA GLU A 53 -11.95 12.25 -10.87
C GLU A 53 -12.95 11.11 -10.66
N SER A 54 -14.09 11.38 -10.03
CA SER A 54 -15.15 10.40 -9.80
C SER A 54 -15.76 9.90 -11.12
N ARG A 55 -15.97 10.79 -12.09
CA ARG A 55 -16.45 10.42 -13.43
C ARG A 55 -15.43 9.57 -14.19
N GLU A 56 -14.15 9.94 -14.13
CA GLU A 56 -13.06 9.19 -14.79
C GLU A 56 -12.88 7.80 -14.18
N LYS A 57 -12.93 7.68 -12.85
CA LYS A 57 -12.87 6.39 -12.14
C LYS A 57 -14.04 5.48 -12.52
N LEU A 58 -15.27 6.01 -12.51
CA LEU A 58 -16.45 5.25 -12.95
C LEU A 58 -16.29 4.79 -14.40
N LYS A 59 -15.84 5.68 -15.30
CA LYS A 59 -15.61 5.36 -16.71
C LYS A 59 -14.59 4.24 -16.86
N LYS A 60 -13.42 4.37 -16.23
CA LYS A 60 -12.35 3.36 -16.25
C LYS A 60 -12.87 2.00 -15.84
N ILE A 61 -13.59 1.91 -14.73
CA ILE A 61 -14.07 0.63 -14.21
C ILE A 61 -15.16 0.04 -15.12
N THR A 62 -16.03 0.87 -15.66
CA THR A 62 -17.05 0.45 -16.62
C THR A 62 -16.41 -0.05 -17.92
N ASP A 63 -15.40 0.65 -18.44
CA ASP A 63 -14.65 0.24 -19.64
C ASP A 63 -13.94 -1.11 -19.42
N LEU A 64 -13.39 -1.37 -18.24
CA LEU A 64 -12.77 -2.65 -17.90
C LEU A 64 -13.81 -3.78 -17.83
N ALA A 65 -15.01 -3.52 -17.32
CA ALA A 65 -16.10 -4.49 -17.31
C ALA A 65 -16.56 -4.83 -18.74
N VAL A 66 -16.69 -3.82 -19.61
CA VAL A 66 -16.97 -4.02 -21.04
C VAL A 66 -15.88 -4.87 -21.69
N TYR A 67 -14.62 -4.53 -21.42
CA TYR A 67 -13.47 -5.22 -21.99
C TYR A 67 -13.43 -6.70 -21.59
N ALA A 68 -13.58 -7.00 -20.29
CA ALA A 68 -13.68 -8.39 -19.82
C ALA A 68 -14.84 -9.15 -20.48
N GLY A 69 -15.97 -8.48 -20.73
CA GLY A 69 -17.12 -9.06 -21.42
C GLY A 69 -16.82 -9.40 -22.88
N GLN A 70 -16.04 -8.56 -23.57
CA GLN A 70 -15.58 -8.81 -24.94
C GLN A 70 -14.64 -10.04 -25.03
N LEU A 71 -13.90 -10.34 -23.96
CA LEU A 71 -13.10 -11.56 -23.85
C LEU A 71 -13.93 -12.80 -23.48
N GLY A 72 -15.25 -12.66 -23.33
CA GLY A 72 -16.16 -13.76 -23.02
C GLY A 72 -16.34 -14.06 -21.54
N MET A 73 -15.84 -13.20 -20.64
CA MET A 73 -16.04 -13.36 -19.20
C MET A 73 -17.45 -12.92 -18.78
N LYS A 74 -18.03 -13.61 -17.80
CA LYS A 74 -19.24 -13.14 -17.12
C LYS A 74 -18.89 -11.97 -16.21
N ILE A 75 -19.69 -10.92 -16.27
CA ILE A 75 -19.49 -9.72 -15.45
C ILE A 75 -20.36 -9.77 -14.21
N GLY A 76 -19.75 -9.54 -13.05
CA GLY A 76 -20.43 -9.37 -11.78
C GLY A 76 -20.09 -8.03 -11.14
N TYR A 77 -21.04 -7.45 -10.40
CA TYR A 77 -20.80 -6.27 -9.57
C TYR A 77 -20.87 -6.67 -8.11
N TYR A 78 -19.88 -6.28 -7.32
CA TYR A 78 -20.04 -6.33 -5.87
C TYR A 78 -21.10 -5.28 -5.47
N VAL A 79 -21.83 -5.42 -4.36
CA VAL A 79 -22.79 -4.41 -3.90
C VAL A 79 -22.86 -4.45 -2.38
N TYR A 80 -22.75 -3.28 -1.74
CA TYR A 80 -23.05 -3.08 -0.32
C TYR A 80 -24.35 -2.29 -0.22
N PRO A 81 -25.50 -2.90 0.03
CA PRO A 81 -26.78 -2.25 -0.24
C PRO A 81 -27.07 -0.96 0.56
N ASN A 82 -26.43 -0.74 1.71
CA ASN A 82 -26.64 0.45 2.55
C ASN A 82 -25.45 1.43 2.64
N THR A 83 -24.54 1.39 1.67
CA THR A 83 -23.46 2.40 1.57
C THR A 83 -23.84 3.55 0.64
N VAL A 84 -23.30 4.74 0.89
CA VAL A 84 -23.53 5.96 0.07
C VAL A 84 -22.24 6.43 -0.62
N TYR A 85 -22.35 7.40 -1.53
CA TYR A 85 -21.18 8.10 -2.08
C TYR A 85 -20.44 8.92 -1.00
N ARG A 86 -19.19 9.29 -1.27
CA ARG A 86 -18.31 10.00 -0.33
C ARG A 86 -18.85 11.35 0.14
N ASP A 87 -19.52 12.06 -0.75
CA ASP A 87 -20.16 13.36 -0.54
C ASP A 87 -21.56 13.26 0.09
N GLU A 88 -22.11 12.04 0.19
CA GLU A 88 -23.44 11.77 0.76
C GLU A 88 -23.39 11.21 2.18
N VAL A 89 -22.19 11.04 2.75
CA VAL A 89 -21.99 10.49 4.10
C VAL A 89 -22.78 11.22 5.19
N GLY A 90 -23.19 12.47 4.96
CA GLY A 90 -24.07 13.24 5.85
C GLY A 90 -25.46 12.62 6.08
N LEU A 91 -25.94 11.75 5.18
CA LEU A 91 -27.22 11.04 5.34
C LEU A 91 -27.29 10.18 6.61
N ARG A 92 -26.13 9.78 7.14
CA ARG A 92 -26.03 9.03 8.39
C ARG A 92 -26.58 9.78 9.61
N GLU A 93 -26.58 11.11 9.58
CA GLU A 93 -27.04 11.97 10.68
C GLU A 93 -28.56 11.88 10.87
N LEU A 94 -29.29 11.36 9.87
CA LEU A 94 -30.72 11.12 9.95
C LEU A 94 -31.07 9.90 10.83
N GLY A 95 -30.08 9.09 11.21
CA GLY A 95 -30.20 8.03 12.20
C GLY A 95 -29.55 6.72 11.77
N GLY A 96 -29.45 5.77 12.71
CA GLY A 96 -28.80 4.47 12.54
C GLY A 96 -27.69 4.24 13.56
N LYS A 97 -26.98 3.11 13.43
CA LYS A 97 -25.79 2.80 14.23
C LYS A 97 -24.85 1.97 13.36
N PHE A 98 -23.68 2.49 13.07
CA PHE A 98 -22.88 2.02 11.92
C PHE A 98 -21.50 1.53 12.33
N ARG A 99 -20.91 0.66 11.51
CA ARG A 99 -19.53 0.18 11.66
C ARG A 99 -18.55 1.01 10.85
N TYR A 100 -18.97 1.48 9.68
CA TYR A 100 -18.14 2.27 8.77
C TYR A 100 -18.73 3.66 8.54
N GLN A 101 -17.90 4.56 7.99
CA GLN A 101 -18.27 5.97 7.86
C GLN A 101 -19.26 6.26 6.72
N GLN A 102 -19.27 5.37 5.74
CA GLN A 102 -20.06 5.43 4.52
C GLN A 102 -21.38 4.69 4.60
N ASP A 103 -21.71 4.12 5.76
CA ASP A 103 -22.96 3.39 5.94
C ASP A 103 -24.07 4.37 6.30
N ALA A 104 -25.25 4.14 5.74
CA ALA A 104 -26.47 4.88 6.06
C ALA A 104 -27.60 3.91 6.44
N CYS A 105 -28.61 4.41 7.18
CA CYS A 105 -29.66 3.55 7.72
C CYS A 105 -30.79 3.33 6.70
N PRO A 106 -30.99 2.11 6.17
CA PRO A 106 -32.03 1.85 5.18
C PRO A 106 -33.45 1.79 5.78
N SER A 107 -33.59 1.87 7.11
CA SER A 107 -34.89 1.97 7.79
C SER A 107 -35.34 3.42 7.99
N VAL A 108 -34.56 4.40 7.53
CA VAL A 108 -35.00 5.80 7.35
C VAL A 108 -35.49 5.94 5.91
N PRO A 109 -36.78 6.25 5.66
CA PRO A 109 -37.35 6.27 4.31
C PRO A 109 -36.61 7.16 3.31
N GLU A 110 -36.19 8.35 3.76
CA GLU A 110 -35.47 9.34 2.93
C GLU A 110 -34.09 8.82 2.53
N VAL A 111 -33.39 8.16 3.46
CA VAL A 111 -32.09 7.52 3.19
C VAL A 111 -32.26 6.32 2.25
N ARG A 112 -33.28 5.48 2.49
CA ARG A 112 -33.55 4.31 1.65
C ARG A 112 -33.81 4.72 0.20
N LYS A 113 -34.50 5.83 -0.02
CA LYS A 113 -34.74 6.38 -1.34
C LYS A 113 -33.43 6.70 -2.06
N VAL A 114 -32.53 7.46 -1.43
CA VAL A 114 -31.22 7.79 -2.01
C VAL A 114 -30.42 6.52 -2.31
N LEU A 115 -30.35 5.60 -1.34
CA LEU A 115 -29.64 4.33 -1.52
C LEU A 115 -30.11 3.60 -2.78
N LEU A 116 -31.43 3.51 -3.02
CA LEU A 116 -32.00 2.84 -4.19
C LEU A 116 -31.77 3.63 -5.49
N GLU A 117 -31.87 4.96 -5.45
CA GLU A 117 -31.58 5.84 -6.60
C GLU A 117 -30.13 5.70 -7.07
N ASP A 118 -29.17 5.63 -6.14
CA ASP A 118 -27.76 5.44 -6.47
C ASP A 118 -27.50 4.11 -7.20
N ARG A 119 -28.15 3.03 -6.75
CA ARG A 119 -28.03 1.73 -7.42
C ARG A 119 -28.66 1.78 -8.80
N GLU A 120 -29.79 2.46 -8.95
CA GLU A 120 -30.41 2.63 -10.26
C GLU A 120 -29.47 3.37 -11.22
N ASN A 121 -28.80 4.42 -10.76
CA ASN A 121 -27.85 5.18 -11.59
C ASN A 121 -26.65 4.33 -12.02
N ILE A 122 -26.09 3.51 -11.12
CA ILE A 122 -25.00 2.58 -11.46
C ILE A 122 -25.44 1.55 -12.50
N PHE A 123 -26.60 0.90 -12.33
CA PHE A 123 -27.08 -0.10 -13.28
C PHE A 123 -27.46 0.51 -14.63
N ARG A 124 -28.07 1.70 -14.63
CA ARG A 124 -28.37 2.48 -15.83
C ARG A 124 -27.10 2.80 -16.60
N ASN A 125 -26.08 3.33 -15.92
CA ASN A 125 -24.79 3.66 -16.52
C ASN A 125 -24.08 2.43 -17.09
N ALA A 126 -24.07 1.33 -16.35
CA ALA A 126 -23.49 0.07 -16.80
C ALA A 126 -24.14 -0.39 -18.12
N LYS A 127 -25.48 -0.40 -18.17
CA LYS A 127 -26.21 -0.80 -19.39
C LYS A 127 -25.95 0.14 -20.55
N GLN A 128 -25.97 1.46 -20.31
CA GLN A 128 -25.71 2.48 -21.34
C GLN A 128 -24.29 2.40 -21.89
N SER A 129 -23.33 1.98 -21.07
CA SER A 129 -21.93 1.82 -21.46
C SER A 129 -21.63 0.49 -22.15
N GLY A 130 -22.62 -0.41 -22.28
CA GLY A 130 -22.47 -1.71 -22.94
C GLY A 130 -22.01 -2.86 -22.04
N VAL A 131 -22.04 -2.69 -20.71
CA VAL A 131 -21.83 -3.81 -19.79
C VAL A 131 -23.05 -4.73 -19.85
N GLU A 132 -22.84 -6.03 -19.94
CA GLU A 132 -23.88 -7.06 -19.77
C GLU A 132 -23.70 -7.76 -18.43
N LEU A 133 -24.38 -7.24 -17.40
CA LEU A 133 -24.21 -7.71 -16.02
C LEU A 133 -24.95 -9.05 -15.81
N ALA A 134 -24.22 -10.07 -15.38
CA ALA A 134 -24.76 -11.41 -15.14
C ALA A 134 -25.28 -11.58 -13.70
N TYR A 135 -24.61 -10.98 -12.72
CA TYR A 135 -25.01 -11.07 -11.32
C TYR A 135 -24.48 -9.91 -10.46
N THR A 136 -25.05 -9.77 -9.26
CA THR A 136 -24.46 -8.99 -8.17
C THR A 136 -24.00 -9.89 -7.03
N ILE A 137 -22.98 -9.46 -6.30
CA ILE A 137 -22.55 -10.05 -5.03
C ILE A 137 -22.92 -9.08 -3.91
N ASN A 138 -23.96 -9.41 -3.15
CA ASN A 138 -24.49 -8.55 -2.11
C ASN A 138 -23.86 -8.90 -0.75
N SER A 139 -23.17 -7.93 -0.15
CA SER A 139 -22.47 -8.07 1.12
C SER A 139 -23.14 -7.25 2.21
N ALA A 140 -23.43 -7.92 3.33
CA ALA A 140 -24.04 -7.27 4.49
C ALA A 140 -23.02 -6.51 5.35
N TYR A 141 -21.74 -6.89 5.24
CA TYR A 141 -20.62 -6.41 6.04
C TYR A 141 -19.36 -6.19 5.20
N ASP A 142 -18.25 -5.79 5.84
CA ASP A 142 -17.02 -5.18 5.28
C ASP A 142 -17.21 -3.70 5.00
N PHE A 143 -18.23 -3.37 4.22
CA PHE A 143 -18.98 -2.12 4.34
C PHE A 143 -20.46 -2.48 4.53
N GLY A 144 -21.25 -1.56 5.05
CA GLY A 144 -22.63 -1.83 5.41
C GLY A 144 -22.80 -2.46 6.79
N GLY A 145 -24.06 -2.60 7.17
CA GLY A 145 -24.46 -2.88 8.54
C GLY A 145 -25.19 -1.70 9.15
N CYS A 146 -26.22 -1.99 9.95
CA CYS A 146 -26.88 -1.01 10.80
C CYS A 146 -27.40 -1.72 12.06
N ASP A 147 -26.83 -1.39 13.20
CA ASP A 147 -27.15 -1.98 14.51
C ASP A 147 -28.21 -1.15 15.26
N CYS A 148 -29.10 -0.45 14.53
CA CYS A 148 -30.18 0.32 15.14
C CYS A 148 -31.41 -0.57 15.42
N PRO A 149 -32.29 -0.24 16.38
CA PRO A 149 -33.44 -1.09 16.72
C PRO A 149 -34.41 -1.38 15.56
N LYS A 150 -34.41 -0.56 14.50
CA LYS A 150 -35.24 -0.77 13.30
C LYS A 150 -34.58 -1.65 12.23
N CYS A 151 -33.27 -1.87 12.34
CA CYS A 151 -32.50 -2.69 11.43
C CYS A 151 -32.11 -4.02 12.07
N GLU A 152 -32.26 -4.18 13.39
CA GLU A 152 -31.92 -5.41 14.09
C GLU A 152 -33.11 -6.40 14.08
N PRO A 153 -32.89 -7.69 13.73
CA PRO A 153 -31.65 -8.28 13.23
C PRO A 153 -31.28 -7.81 11.81
N TRP A 154 -29.99 -7.53 11.57
CA TRP A 154 -29.51 -6.92 10.32
C TRP A 154 -29.76 -7.76 9.07
N ILE A 155 -29.59 -9.08 9.14
CA ILE A 155 -29.65 -9.95 7.97
C ILE A 155 -31.01 -9.90 7.25
N PRO A 156 -32.16 -10.02 7.94
CA PRO A 156 -33.47 -9.74 7.33
C PRO A 156 -33.57 -8.39 6.61
N THR A 157 -33.10 -7.29 7.24
CA THR A 157 -33.13 -5.96 6.62
C THR A 157 -32.25 -5.90 5.36
N HIS A 158 -31.06 -6.49 5.42
CA HIS A 158 -30.14 -6.60 4.29
C HIS A 158 -30.73 -7.42 3.13
N ILE A 159 -31.43 -8.52 3.43
CA ILE A 159 -32.11 -9.35 2.43
C ILE A 159 -33.21 -8.56 1.70
N GLU A 160 -34.06 -7.84 2.44
CA GLU A 160 -35.13 -7.03 1.83
C GLU A 160 -34.56 -5.88 0.97
N LEU A 161 -33.53 -5.20 1.47
CA LEU A 161 -32.85 -4.16 0.69
C LEU A 161 -32.17 -4.73 -0.57
N SER A 162 -31.57 -5.92 -0.46
CA SER A 162 -30.98 -6.64 -1.60
C SER A 162 -32.02 -7.02 -2.66
N LYS A 163 -33.22 -7.40 -2.23
CA LYS A 163 -34.35 -7.71 -3.13
C LYS A 163 -34.81 -6.49 -3.91
N GLU A 164 -34.88 -5.32 -3.28
CA GLU A 164 -35.21 -4.06 -3.96
C GLU A 164 -34.11 -3.65 -4.95
N VAL A 165 -32.84 -3.76 -4.55
CA VAL A 165 -31.70 -3.52 -5.44
C VAL A 165 -31.73 -4.47 -6.64
N HIS A 166 -32.04 -5.75 -6.43
CA HIS A 166 -32.22 -6.72 -7.52
C HIS A 166 -33.35 -6.30 -8.46
N ALA A 167 -34.51 -5.90 -7.94
CA ALA A 167 -35.63 -5.45 -8.76
C ALA A 167 -35.27 -4.24 -9.64
N ILE A 168 -34.45 -3.32 -9.13
CA ILE A 168 -33.90 -2.21 -9.91
C ILE A 168 -32.96 -2.72 -11.01
N ALA A 169 -32.01 -3.58 -10.67
CA ALA A 169 -31.06 -4.14 -11.62
C ALA A 169 -31.76 -4.90 -12.76
N GLN A 170 -32.84 -5.63 -12.44
CA GLN A 170 -33.61 -6.42 -13.39
C GLN A 170 -34.27 -5.57 -14.49
N LYS A 171 -34.56 -4.28 -14.23
CA LYS A 171 -35.05 -3.33 -15.25
C LYS A 171 -34.07 -3.19 -16.42
N TYR A 172 -32.77 -3.32 -16.15
CA TYR A 172 -31.69 -3.16 -17.13
C TYR A 172 -31.11 -4.50 -17.59
N PHE A 173 -31.15 -5.51 -16.71
CA PHE A 173 -30.56 -6.84 -16.91
C PHE A 173 -31.58 -7.93 -16.54
N PRO A 174 -32.49 -8.34 -17.44
CA PRO A 174 -33.63 -9.20 -17.10
C PRO A 174 -33.28 -10.57 -16.50
N LYS A 175 -32.07 -11.08 -16.77
CA LYS A 175 -31.56 -12.38 -16.31
C LYS A 175 -30.62 -12.28 -15.11
N ILE A 176 -30.39 -11.08 -14.58
CA ILE A 176 -29.43 -10.87 -13.49
C ILE A 176 -29.80 -11.72 -12.28
N LYS A 177 -28.79 -12.27 -11.60
CA LYS A 177 -28.97 -13.02 -10.35
C LYS A 177 -28.22 -12.38 -9.19
N VAL A 178 -28.52 -12.82 -7.98
CA VAL A 178 -27.80 -12.37 -6.78
C VAL A 178 -27.07 -13.53 -6.12
N PHE A 179 -25.82 -13.28 -5.75
CA PHE A 179 -25.09 -14.05 -4.75
C PHE A 179 -25.06 -13.28 -3.44
N PHE A 180 -25.37 -13.94 -2.33
CA PHE A 180 -25.04 -13.39 -1.01
C PHE A 180 -23.64 -13.80 -0.61
N THR A 181 -22.87 -12.91 0.01
CA THR A 181 -21.64 -13.31 0.71
C THR A 181 -21.87 -13.30 2.21
N THR A 182 -21.40 -14.34 2.88
CA THR A 182 -21.45 -14.48 4.35
C THR A 182 -20.19 -13.96 5.02
N TRP A 183 -19.35 -13.22 4.28
CA TRP A 183 -18.22 -12.50 4.85
C TRP A 183 -18.68 -11.56 5.97
N GLY A 184 -18.07 -11.70 7.16
CA GLY A 184 -18.42 -10.93 8.35
C GLY A 184 -19.65 -11.43 9.13
N TYR A 185 -20.36 -12.47 8.64
CA TYR A 185 -21.51 -13.03 9.35
C TYR A 185 -21.07 -13.85 10.56
N THR A 186 -21.81 -13.72 11.65
CA THR A 186 -21.78 -14.67 12.77
C THR A 186 -22.49 -15.99 12.39
N PRO A 187 -22.25 -17.10 13.12
CA PRO A 187 -22.98 -18.34 12.89
C PRO A 187 -24.51 -18.22 12.98
N ALA A 188 -25.01 -17.36 13.88
CA ALA A 188 -26.45 -17.10 14.00
C ALA A 188 -27.01 -16.40 12.76
N GLU A 189 -26.27 -15.47 12.19
CA GLU A 189 -26.65 -14.73 10.98
C GLU A 189 -26.58 -15.62 9.72
N GLN A 190 -25.60 -16.51 9.64
CA GLN A 190 -25.57 -17.54 8.59
C GLN A 190 -26.81 -18.42 8.67
N LYS A 191 -27.20 -18.84 9.87
CA LYS A 191 -28.43 -19.60 10.08
C LYS A 191 -29.68 -18.83 9.62
N MET A 192 -29.78 -17.52 9.91
CA MET A 192 -30.90 -16.69 9.44
C MET A 192 -31.01 -16.68 7.90
N LEU A 193 -29.89 -16.57 7.18
CA LEU A 193 -29.87 -16.61 5.72
C LEU A 193 -30.33 -17.98 5.20
N LEU A 194 -29.81 -19.07 5.78
CA LEU A 194 -30.16 -20.44 5.36
C LEU A 194 -31.64 -20.76 5.59
N GLU A 195 -32.18 -20.38 6.75
CA GLU A 195 -33.60 -20.55 7.06
C GLU A 195 -34.50 -19.74 6.12
N TRP A 196 -34.07 -18.53 5.72
CA TRP A 196 -34.78 -17.74 4.72
C TRP A 196 -34.74 -18.38 3.33
N LEU A 197 -33.58 -18.90 2.88
CA LEU A 197 -33.46 -19.58 1.59
C LEU A 197 -34.36 -20.82 1.49
N GLU A 198 -34.43 -21.61 2.57
CA GLU A 198 -35.29 -22.81 2.63
C GLU A 198 -36.77 -22.44 2.68
N ARG A 199 -37.13 -21.38 3.43
CA ARG A 199 -38.53 -20.97 3.60
C ARG A 199 -39.08 -20.28 2.35
N GLU A 200 -38.38 -19.30 1.81
CA GLU A 200 -38.90 -18.42 0.74
C GLU A 200 -38.60 -18.94 -0.67
N LYS A 201 -37.59 -19.80 -0.82
CA LYS A 201 -37.15 -20.37 -2.11
C LYS A 201 -37.05 -19.34 -3.26
N PRO A 202 -36.38 -18.19 -3.06
CA PRO A 202 -36.32 -17.11 -4.05
C PRO A 202 -35.64 -17.52 -5.36
N THR A 203 -36.30 -17.30 -6.49
CA THR A 203 -35.76 -17.62 -7.83
C THR A 203 -34.74 -16.61 -8.36
N TRP A 204 -34.62 -15.44 -7.73
CA TRP A 204 -33.66 -14.39 -8.10
C TRP A 204 -32.28 -14.57 -7.46
N VAL A 205 -32.16 -15.44 -6.46
CA VAL A 205 -30.90 -15.79 -5.81
C VAL A 205 -30.28 -16.99 -6.53
N GLU A 206 -29.02 -16.88 -6.92
CA GLU A 206 -28.26 -17.98 -7.52
C GLU A 206 -27.54 -18.82 -6.46
N GLY A 207 -27.00 -18.17 -5.43
CA GLY A 207 -26.13 -18.86 -4.50
C GLY A 207 -25.58 -18.04 -3.35
N VAL A 208 -24.68 -18.67 -2.60
CA VAL A 208 -23.97 -18.06 -1.47
C VAL A 208 -22.46 -18.27 -1.61
N ILE A 209 -21.70 -17.20 -1.40
CA ILE A 209 -20.25 -17.20 -1.33
C ILE A 209 -19.84 -17.25 0.16
N ASN A 210 -19.09 -18.26 0.59
CA ASN A 210 -18.63 -18.38 1.99
C ASN A 210 -17.16 -18.81 2.15
N ARG A 211 -16.60 -18.51 3.33
CA ARG A 211 -15.30 -18.96 3.82
C ARG A 211 -15.43 -19.63 5.20
N PRO A 212 -15.30 -20.98 5.33
CA PRO A 212 -15.23 -22.00 4.27
C PRO A 212 -16.59 -22.17 3.58
N ALA A 213 -16.74 -23.07 2.62
CA ALA A 213 -18.02 -23.20 1.92
C ALA A 213 -19.18 -23.66 2.81
N LEU A 214 -20.40 -23.30 2.43
CA LEU A 214 -21.63 -23.74 3.10
C LEU A 214 -22.31 -24.83 2.29
N ALA A 215 -22.86 -25.84 2.97
CA ALA A 215 -23.87 -26.68 2.37
C ALA A 215 -25.15 -25.85 2.18
N LEU A 216 -25.64 -25.76 0.95
CA LEU A 216 -26.86 -25.02 0.61
C LEU A 216 -27.95 -25.99 0.15
N PRO A 217 -29.24 -25.66 0.39
CA PRO A 217 -30.33 -26.43 -0.20
C PRO A 217 -30.33 -26.26 -1.73
N ALA A 218 -30.70 -27.31 -2.46
CA ALA A 218 -30.88 -27.21 -3.91
C ALA A 218 -32.00 -26.18 -4.24
N PRO A 219 -31.88 -25.38 -5.31
CA PRO A 219 -30.86 -25.43 -6.37
C PRO A 219 -29.66 -24.48 -6.18
N TYR A 220 -29.48 -23.88 -4.99
CA TYR A 220 -28.51 -22.80 -4.82
C TYR A 220 -27.06 -23.26 -4.93
N VAL A 221 -26.25 -22.44 -5.59
CA VAL A 221 -24.83 -22.69 -5.81
C VAL A 221 -24.01 -22.26 -4.61
N SER A 222 -23.22 -23.18 -4.06
CA SER A 222 -22.20 -22.86 -3.05
C SER A 222 -20.89 -22.48 -3.74
N VAL A 223 -20.37 -21.29 -3.40
CA VAL A 223 -19.14 -20.73 -3.94
C VAL A 223 -18.12 -20.58 -2.81
N GLY A 224 -16.92 -21.11 -3.00
CA GLY A 224 -15.82 -20.96 -2.04
C GLY A 224 -15.17 -19.59 -2.19
N TRP A 225 -15.11 -18.80 -1.11
CA TRP A 225 -14.29 -17.59 -1.06
C TRP A 225 -12.85 -17.96 -0.68
N GLN A 226 -11.89 -17.60 -1.53
CA GLN A 226 -10.47 -17.83 -1.26
C GLN A 226 -9.65 -16.54 -1.45
N THR A 227 -9.00 -16.11 -0.37
CA THR A 227 -7.93 -15.11 -0.42
C THR A 227 -6.70 -15.74 -1.07
N ILE A 228 -6.09 -15.10 -2.06
CA ILE A 228 -4.96 -15.67 -2.82
C ILE A 228 -3.62 -14.98 -2.54
N PHE A 229 -3.54 -14.20 -1.46
CA PHE A 229 -2.32 -13.58 -0.96
C PHE A 229 -2.14 -13.94 0.52
N ALA A 230 -0.91 -13.91 1.03
CA ALA A 230 -0.65 -14.03 2.46
C ALA A 230 -1.11 -12.76 3.18
N CYS A 231 -1.76 -12.99 4.31
CA CYS A 231 -2.14 -11.94 5.24
C CYS A 231 -1.62 -12.34 6.62
N GLY A 232 -0.76 -11.50 7.18
CA GLY A 232 -0.07 -11.68 8.46
C GLY A 232 0.60 -10.38 8.88
N PRO A 233 1.06 -10.24 10.13
CA PRO A 233 1.63 -8.98 10.64
C PRO A 233 2.78 -8.43 9.79
N ARG A 234 3.53 -9.30 9.09
CA ARG A 234 4.67 -8.95 8.23
C ARG A 234 4.35 -8.99 6.74
N GLU A 235 3.28 -9.68 6.35
CA GLU A 235 2.94 -10.00 4.96
C GLU A 235 1.75 -9.18 4.42
N VAL A 236 1.24 -8.20 5.17
CA VAL A 236 0.11 -7.38 4.72
C VAL A 236 0.44 -6.64 3.41
N TYR A 237 -0.43 -6.73 2.40
CA TYR A 237 -0.43 -5.87 1.19
C TYR A 237 0.88 -5.81 0.40
N GLY A 238 1.60 -6.94 0.26
CA GLY A 238 2.80 -6.99 -0.58
C GLY A 238 4.04 -6.35 0.03
N ARG A 239 4.08 -6.15 1.35
CA ARG A 239 5.23 -5.62 2.09
C ARG A 239 6.56 -6.31 1.80
N MET A 240 6.51 -7.59 1.46
CA MET A 240 7.69 -8.38 1.14
C MET A 240 7.86 -8.60 -0.38
N GLY A 241 7.05 -8.01 -1.25
CA GLY A 241 7.05 -8.34 -2.68
C GLY A 241 6.14 -9.51 -3.01
N SER A 242 6.51 -10.34 -3.99
CA SER A 242 5.68 -11.46 -4.45
C SER A 242 5.37 -12.43 -3.31
N ASP A 243 4.18 -13.02 -3.34
CA ASP A 243 3.78 -14.01 -2.34
C ASP A 243 3.18 -15.29 -2.96
N PRO A 244 3.97 -16.10 -3.69
CA PRO A 244 3.49 -17.34 -4.25
C PRO A 244 3.07 -18.34 -3.15
N LEU A 245 1.92 -18.99 -3.34
CA LEU A 245 1.32 -19.96 -2.42
C LEU A 245 1.11 -21.34 -3.08
N PRO A 246 2.16 -21.94 -3.68
CA PRO A 246 2.01 -23.06 -4.62
C PRO A 246 1.57 -24.36 -3.96
N LEU A 247 1.79 -24.56 -2.66
CA LEU A 247 1.32 -25.76 -1.94
C LEU A 247 0.00 -25.52 -1.18
N PHE A 248 -0.21 -24.30 -0.69
CA PHE A 248 -1.38 -23.96 0.12
C PHE A 248 -2.65 -23.88 -0.73
N LEU A 249 -2.61 -23.18 -1.87
CA LEU A 249 -3.79 -22.94 -2.69
C LEU A 249 -4.35 -24.25 -3.29
N PRO A 250 -3.54 -25.13 -3.92
CA PRO A 250 -4.07 -26.41 -4.40
C PRO A 250 -4.69 -27.27 -3.29
N GLY A 251 -4.06 -27.31 -2.10
CA GLY A 251 -4.60 -28.03 -0.94
C GLY A 251 -5.95 -27.48 -0.48
N LYS A 252 -6.10 -26.15 -0.44
CA LYS A 252 -7.38 -25.49 -0.08
C LYS A 252 -8.46 -25.68 -1.13
N LEU A 253 -8.10 -25.62 -2.41
CA LEU A 253 -9.04 -25.87 -3.51
C LEU A 253 -9.51 -27.32 -3.54
N LYS A 254 -8.63 -28.27 -3.22
CA LYS A 254 -9.00 -29.67 -3.00
C LYS A 254 -9.99 -29.80 -1.84
N GLU A 255 -9.75 -29.15 -0.71
CA GLU A 255 -10.69 -29.15 0.42
C GLU A 255 -12.07 -28.61 0.02
N PHE A 256 -12.13 -27.50 -0.73
CA PHE A 256 -13.40 -27.00 -1.27
C PHE A 256 -14.08 -28.02 -2.19
N HIS A 257 -13.33 -28.60 -3.13
CA HIS A 257 -13.85 -29.58 -4.06
C HIS A 257 -14.40 -30.83 -3.36
N ASP A 258 -13.67 -31.37 -2.38
CA ASP A 258 -14.08 -32.54 -1.60
C ASP A 258 -15.36 -32.25 -0.78
N ASN A 259 -15.59 -30.99 -0.40
CA ASN A 259 -16.82 -30.51 0.26
C ASN A 259 -17.94 -30.11 -0.72
N GLY A 260 -17.84 -30.48 -2.00
CA GLY A 260 -18.91 -30.26 -2.99
C GLY A 260 -18.94 -28.87 -3.62
N VAL A 261 -17.95 -28.00 -3.35
CA VAL A 261 -17.84 -26.68 -4.00
C VAL A 261 -17.36 -26.85 -5.43
N ARG A 262 -17.97 -26.10 -6.35
CA ARG A 262 -17.64 -26.16 -7.79
C ARG A 262 -17.25 -24.81 -8.38
N TYR A 263 -17.39 -23.74 -7.61
CA TYR A 263 -17.04 -22.38 -8.02
C TYR A 263 -16.20 -21.71 -6.95
N ILE A 264 -15.20 -20.94 -7.37
CA ILE A 264 -14.28 -20.25 -6.48
C ILE A 264 -14.31 -18.76 -6.79
N HIS A 265 -14.58 -17.96 -5.76
CA HIS A 265 -14.42 -16.52 -5.78
C HIS A 265 -13.08 -16.16 -5.15
N THR A 266 -12.13 -15.72 -5.97
CA THR A 266 -10.81 -15.29 -5.50
C THR A 266 -10.83 -13.82 -5.07
N TYR A 267 -10.21 -13.55 -3.93
CA TYR A 267 -9.88 -12.21 -3.47
C TYR A 267 -8.38 -11.95 -3.60
N SER A 268 -8.03 -10.96 -4.42
CA SER A 268 -6.68 -10.55 -4.82
C SER A 268 -6.41 -9.11 -4.39
N GLU A 269 -5.19 -8.84 -3.90
CA GLU A 269 -4.67 -7.48 -3.69
C GLU A 269 -3.87 -6.97 -4.89
N GLY A 270 -3.77 -7.79 -5.93
CA GLY A 270 -3.23 -7.47 -7.22
C GLY A 270 -1.84 -8.03 -7.45
N ILE A 271 -0.91 -7.20 -7.87
CA ILE A 271 0.36 -7.66 -8.44
C ILE A 271 1.22 -8.56 -7.55
N TRP A 272 1.07 -8.46 -6.23
CA TRP A 272 1.80 -9.29 -5.28
C TRP A 272 1.40 -10.77 -5.33
N ASP A 273 0.17 -11.04 -5.77
CA ASP A 273 -0.44 -12.37 -5.85
C ASP A 273 -0.69 -12.84 -7.29
N ASP A 274 -0.09 -12.19 -8.28
CA ASP A 274 -0.36 -12.48 -9.69
C ASP A 274 -0.13 -13.94 -10.08
N ILE A 275 1.01 -14.51 -9.68
CA ILE A 275 1.32 -15.92 -9.89
C ILE A 275 0.30 -16.88 -9.25
N ASN A 276 -0.36 -16.46 -8.17
CA ASN A 276 -1.39 -17.24 -7.52
C ASN A 276 -2.68 -17.32 -8.36
N ASN A 277 -2.91 -16.36 -9.27
CA ASN A 277 -4.00 -16.47 -10.24
C ASN A 277 -3.82 -17.66 -11.16
N ALA A 278 -2.62 -17.83 -11.73
CA ALA A 278 -2.30 -18.99 -12.56
C ALA A 278 -2.48 -20.30 -11.77
N ILE A 279 -1.98 -20.36 -10.52
CA ILE A 279 -2.13 -21.53 -9.64
C ILE A 279 -3.62 -21.85 -9.40
N VAL A 280 -4.43 -20.88 -8.98
CA VAL A 280 -5.85 -21.12 -8.67
C VAL A 280 -6.63 -21.51 -9.91
N VAL A 281 -6.48 -20.77 -11.01
CA VAL A 281 -7.26 -21.02 -12.22
C VAL A 281 -6.93 -22.40 -12.79
N ARG A 282 -5.65 -22.79 -12.82
CA ARG A 282 -5.22 -24.11 -13.29
C ARG A 282 -5.75 -25.22 -12.39
N ALA A 283 -5.68 -25.05 -11.07
CA ALA A 283 -6.23 -25.99 -10.11
C ALA A 283 -7.77 -26.12 -10.18
N CYS A 284 -8.49 -25.06 -10.58
CA CYS A 284 -9.93 -25.10 -10.81
C CYS A 284 -10.31 -25.81 -12.12
N ARG A 285 -9.51 -25.70 -13.20
CA ARG A 285 -9.79 -26.33 -14.50
C ARG A 285 -9.45 -27.81 -14.55
N LYS A 286 -8.34 -28.20 -13.91
CA LYS A 286 -7.93 -29.60 -13.72
C LYS A 286 -7.93 -29.89 -12.21
N PRO A 287 -9.10 -30.03 -11.58
CA PRO A 287 -9.11 -30.42 -10.19
C PRO A 287 -8.41 -31.77 -10.06
N LEU A 288 -7.44 -31.83 -9.13
CA LEU A 288 -6.83 -33.04 -8.55
C LEU A 288 -5.59 -33.65 -9.22
N ASP A 289 -5.21 -33.27 -10.46
CA ASP A 289 -4.04 -33.88 -11.16
C ASP A 289 -3.02 -32.87 -11.72
N ALA A 290 -3.29 -31.56 -11.69
CA ALA A 290 -2.34 -30.57 -12.19
C ALA A 290 -1.10 -30.53 -11.28
N ASP A 291 0.06 -30.89 -11.83
CA ASP A 291 1.31 -30.67 -11.13
C ASP A 291 1.52 -29.15 -11.04
N VAL A 292 1.52 -28.62 -9.83
CA VAL A 292 1.80 -27.20 -9.61
C VAL A 292 3.17 -26.82 -10.17
N ARG A 293 4.12 -27.75 -10.28
CA ARG A 293 5.39 -27.54 -11.01
C ARG A 293 5.18 -27.18 -12.46
N GLU A 294 4.31 -27.90 -13.16
CA GLU A 294 3.99 -27.64 -14.57
C GLU A 294 3.37 -26.24 -14.70
N THR A 295 2.43 -25.90 -13.80
CA THR A 295 1.79 -24.57 -13.80
C THR A 295 2.80 -23.44 -13.60
N LEU A 296 3.72 -23.62 -12.64
CA LEU A 296 4.77 -22.64 -12.36
C LEU A 296 5.78 -22.53 -13.52
N ALA A 297 6.14 -23.65 -14.14
CA ALA A 297 7.05 -23.66 -15.28
C ALA A 297 6.42 -23.01 -16.51
N GLU A 298 5.14 -23.32 -16.80
CA GLU A 298 4.35 -22.65 -17.85
C GLU A 298 4.30 -21.13 -17.58
N TYR A 299 3.98 -20.71 -16.35
CA TYR A 299 3.94 -19.31 -15.97
C TYR A 299 5.31 -18.61 -16.14
N CYS A 300 6.40 -19.24 -15.69
CA CYS A 300 7.74 -18.65 -15.85
C CYS A 300 8.16 -18.56 -17.32
N HIS A 301 7.81 -19.55 -18.13
CA HIS A 301 8.09 -19.54 -19.57
C HIS A 301 7.35 -18.39 -20.26
N ASP A 302 6.05 -18.28 -20.01
CA ASP A 302 5.17 -17.26 -20.59
C ASP A 302 5.55 -15.85 -20.14
N ARG A 303 5.72 -15.64 -18.82
CA ARG A 303 5.90 -14.29 -18.24
C ARG A 303 7.31 -13.75 -18.30
N PHE A 304 8.31 -14.62 -18.29
CA PHE A 304 9.71 -14.17 -18.28
C PHE A 304 10.42 -14.46 -19.60
N GLY A 305 9.82 -15.26 -20.48
CA GLY A 305 10.47 -15.73 -21.71
C GLY A 305 11.65 -16.66 -21.41
N ALA A 306 11.68 -17.28 -20.23
CA ALA A 306 12.69 -18.25 -19.84
C ALA A 306 12.56 -19.52 -20.70
N ASP A 307 13.66 -20.17 -21.05
CA ASP A 307 13.56 -21.50 -21.69
C ASP A 307 12.97 -22.53 -20.72
N TRP A 308 12.52 -23.68 -21.22
CA TRP A 308 11.87 -24.69 -20.39
C TRP A 308 12.76 -25.25 -19.26
N LYS A 309 14.08 -25.23 -19.42
CA LYS A 309 15.01 -25.69 -18.39
C LYS A 309 15.09 -24.67 -17.25
N ASP A 310 15.23 -23.40 -17.57
CA ASP A 310 15.23 -22.31 -16.58
C ASP A 310 13.85 -22.16 -15.92
N SER A 311 12.76 -22.32 -16.67
CA SER A 311 11.40 -22.33 -16.14
C SER A 311 11.16 -23.45 -15.14
N ALA A 312 11.62 -24.67 -15.43
CA ALA A 312 11.55 -25.78 -14.49
C ALA A 312 12.40 -25.52 -13.22
N ALA A 313 13.58 -24.92 -13.39
CA ALA A 313 14.43 -24.54 -12.26
C ALA A 313 13.75 -23.47 -11.38
N LEU A 314 13.13 -22.45 -11.98
CA LEU A 314 12.35 -21.43 -11.26
C LEU A 314 11.14 -22.03 -10.55
N ALA A 315 10.42 -22.95 -11.19
CA ALA A 315 9.30 -23.65 -10.55
C ALA A 315 9.73 -24.39 -9.29
N GLU A 316 10.86 -25.11 -9.33
CA GLU A 316 11.42 -25.78 -8.15
C GLU A 316 11.90 -24.79 -7.09
N THR A 317 12.49 -23.65 -7.49
CA THR A 317 12.85 -22.56 -6.57
C THR A 317 11.62 -22.00 -5.85
N ILE A 318 10.57 -21.64 -6.60
CA ILE A 318 9.30 -21.13 -6.05
C ILE A 318 8.66 -22.18 -5.14
N LEU A 319 8.71 -23.46 -5.52
CA LEU A 319 8.23 -24.50 -4.62
C LEU A 319 9.08 -24.55 -3.36
N ALA A 320 10.40 -24.63 -3.47
CA ALA A 320 11.34 -24.78 -2.35
C ALA A 320 11.29 -23.65 -1.33
N ASP A 321 11.21 -22.42 -1.82
CA ASP A 321 11.23 -21.22 -0.99
C ASP A 321 9.87 -20.98 -0.30
N PHE A 322 8.77 -21.36 -0.95
CA PHE A 322 7.41 -21.09 -0.48
C PHE A 322 6.63 -22.35 -0.01
N ARG A 323 7.34 -23.45 0.32
CA ARG A 323 6.73 -24.74 0.75
C ARG A 323 5.85 -24.63 1.99
N HIS A 324 6.07 -23.67 2.88
CA HIS A 324 5.53 -23.70 4.24
C HIS A 324 4.68 -22.49 4.62
N ALA A 325 3.67 -22.18 3.79
CA ALA A 325 2.52 -21.36 4.18
C ALA A 325 1.66 -21.98 5.32
N LYS A 326 2.25 -22.76 6.23
CA LYS A 326 1.77 -22.88 7.60
C LYS A 326 2.17 -21.61 8.34
N SER A 327 1.49 -20.52 8.04
CA SER A 327 0.59 -19.94 9.03
C SER A 327 0.04 -18.60 8.55
N TRP A 328 -1.27 -18.60 8.43
CA TRP A 328 -2.14 -17.43 8.58
C TRP A 328 -1.96 -16.70 9.94
N ARG A 329 -0.99 -17.12 10.80
CA ARG A 329 -0.91 -16.74 12.23
C ARG A 329 0.45 -16.86 12.96
N PHE A 330 1.56 -17.31 12.38
CA PHE A 330 2.76 -17.62 13.17
C PHE A 330 4.09 -17.24 12.50
N ASN A 331 4.84 -16.42 13.22
CA ASN A 331 6.30 -16.38 13.23
C ASN A 331 6.88 -17.81 13.18
N ALA A 332 7.23 -18.32 11.99
CA ALA A 332 8.17 -19.43 11.82
C ALA A 332 8.50 -19.61 10.34
N SER A 333 9.62 -19.00 9.94
CA SER A 333 10.39 -19.30 8.75
C SER A 333 10.84 -20.77 8.75
N LEU A 334 10.08 -21.64 8.06
CA LEU A 334 10.57 -22.95 7.65
C LEU A 334 10.93 -22.88 6.16
N ARG A 335 12.07 -22.26 5.87
CA ARG A 335 12.68 -22.36 4.54
C ARG A 335 13.40 -23.70 4.42
N VAL A 336 13.39 -24.24 3.20
CA VAL A 336 14.22 -25.40 2.84
C VAL A 336 15.57 -24.96 2.26
N GLU A 337 15.66 -23.74 1.70
CA GLU A 337 16.88 -23.22 1.06
C GLU A 337 17.29 -21.83 1.60
N SER A 338 18.58 -21.49 1.41
CA SER A 338 19.13 -20.18 1.77
C SER A 338 18.68 -19.12 0.75
N PRO A 339 18.12 -17.98 1.20
CA PRO A 339 17.81 -16.81 0.37
C PRO A 339 18.96 -16.37 -0.56
N GLU A 340 20.21 -16.47 -0.12
CA GLU A 340 21.38 -16.13 -0.94
C GLU A 340 21.55 -17.08 -2.13
N ARG A 341 21.32 -18.38 -1.90
CA ARG A 341 21.36 -19.38 -2.98
C ARG A 341 20.24 -19.14 -3.98
N VAL A 342 19.03 -18.85 -3.49
CA VAL A 342 17.89 -18.50 -4.34
C VAL A 342 18.22 -17.25 -5.17
N LEU A 343 18.74 -16.19 -4.53
CA LEU A 343 19.12 -14.96 -5.23
C LEU A 343 20.17 -15.20 -6.31
N ALA A 344 21.22 -15.97 -6.01
CA ALA A 344 22.26 -16.30 -6.99
C ALA A 344 21.69 -17.09 -8.19
N GLN A 345 20.75 -17.99 -7.95
CA GLN A 345 20.05 -18.70 -9.02
C GLN A 345 19.21 -17.74 -9.87
N LEU A 346 18.47 -16.82 -9.26
CA LEU A 346 17.70 -15.80 -9.99
C LEU A 346 18.60 -14.91 -10.84
N GLU A 347 19.74 -14.44 -10.32
CA GLU A 347 20.69 -13.61 -11.07
C GLU A 347 21.30 -14.35 -12.26
N GLU A 348 21.56 -15.66 -12.12
CA GLU A 348 22.09 -16.47 -13.21
C GLU A 348 21.05 -16.73 -14.31
N ILE A 349 19.79 -16.98 -13.92
CA ILE A 349 18.68 -17.12 -14.88
C ILE A 349 18.40 -15.77 -15.56
N GLU A 350 18.40 -14.67 -14.80
CA GLU A 350 18.18 -13.32 -15.32
C GLU A 350 19.12 -13.03 -16.49
N ARG A 351 20.39 -13.40 -16.43
CA ARG A 351 21.35 -13.16 -17.53
C ARG A 351 20.87 -13.73 -18.86
N ARG A 352 20.18 -14.87 -18.83
CA ARG A 352 19.64 -15.59 -20.01
C ARG A 352 18.26 -15.13 -20.44
N LEU A 353 17.53 -14.39 -19.61
CA LEU A 353 16.22 -13.86 -19.98
C LEU A 353 16.32 -12.85 -21.14
N PRO A 354 15.30 -12.78 -22.02
CA PRO A 354 15.19 -11.74 -23.01
C PRO A 354 15.06 -10.35 -22.36
N PRO A 355 15.39 -9.25 -23.07
CA PRO A 355 15.32 -7.90 -22.50
C PRO A 355 13.95 -7.55 -21.89
N TRP A 356 12.86 -7.91 -22.57
CA TRP A 356 11.51 -7.64 -22.08
C TRP A 356 11.19 -8.40 -20.78
N GLY A 357 11.64 -9.66 -20.65
CA GLY A 357 11.40 -10.46 -19.43
C GLY A 357 12.15 -9.93 -18.21
N LYS A 358 13.32 -9.30 -18.43
CA LYS A 358 14.08 -8.61 -17.38
C LYS A 358 13.39 -7.33 -16.89
N GLU A 359 12.64 -6.68 -17.77
CA GLU A 359 11.93 -5.43 -17.51
C GLU A 359 10.48 -5.66 -17.02
N ASP A 360 10.00 -6.91 -17.09
CA ASP A 360 8.68 -7.27 -16.59
C ASP A 360 8.57 -7.07 -15.07
N TRP A 361 7.49 -6.42 -14.63
CA TRP A 361 7.27 -6.11 -13.24
C TRP A 361 7.14 -7.36 -12.36
N ARG A 362 6.62 -8.46 -12.89
CA ARG A 362 6.46 -9.74 -12.18
C ARG A 362 7.82 -10.30 -11.80
N TRP A 363 8.80 -10.21 -12.71
CA TRP A 363 10.19 -10.58 -12.43
C TRP A 363 10.78 -9.70 -11.34
N GLY A 364 10.57 -8.38 -11.45
CA GLY A 364 11.01 -7.40 -10.46
C GLY A 364 10.45 -7.67 -9.06
N VAL A 365 9.14 -7.91 -8.94
CA VAL A 365 8.44 -8.17 -7.67
C VAL A 365 8.90 -9.49 -7.04
N PHE A 366 9.18 -10.51 -7.86
CA PHE A 366 9.73 -11.79 -7.39
C PHE A 366 11.18 -11.64 -6.89
N LYS A 367 12.03 -10.94 -7.64
CA LYS A 367 13.43 -10.70 -7.24
C LYS A 367 13.52 -9.87 -5.97
N VAL A 368 12.69 -8.83 -5.83
CA VAL A 368 12.64 -8.01 -4.60
C VAL A 368 12.33 -8.83 -3.37
N ARG A 369 11.39 -9.79 -3.49
CA ARG A 369 11.06 -10.69 -2.38
C ARG A 369 12.29 -11.40 -1.85
N VAL A 370 13.03 -12.07 -2.73
CA VAL A 370 14.23 -12.81 -2.34
C VAL A 370 15.32 -11.89 -1.78
N GLN A 371 15.49 -10.70 -2.35
CA GLN A 371 16.46 -9.71 -1.85
C GLN A 371 16.12 -9.20 -0.45
N LEU A 372 14.84 -8.94 -0.18
CA LEU A 372 14.37 -8.58 1.15
C LEU A 372 14.63 -9.67 2.17
N GLU A 373 14.54 -10.92 1.75
CA GLU A 373 14.71 -12.06 2.62
C GLU A 373 16.19 -12.31 2.94
N VAL A 374 17.09 -12.11 1.97
CA VAL A 374 18.54 -12.03 2.23
C VAL A 374 18.84 -10.93 3.22
N LEU A 375 18.24 -9.75 3.04
CA LEU A 375 18.40 -8.61 3.95
C LEU A 375 17.86 -8.91 5.36
N ASP A 376 16.68 -9.52 5.47
CA ASP A 376 16.07 -9.89 6.75
C ASP A 376 16.95 -10.91 7.49
N GLN A 377 17.44 -11.94 6.79
CA GLN A 377 18.36 -12.93 7.36
C GLN A 377 19.68 -12.31 7.81
N LYS A 378 20.24 -11.38 7.04
CA LYS A 378 21.48 -10.67 7.41
C LYS A 378 21.25 -9.60 8.48
N GLY A 379 20.03 -9.07 8.60
CA GLY A 379 19.62 -8.03 9.57
C GLY A 379 19.13 -8.57 10.92
N SER A 380 18.82 -9.86 11.02
CA SER A 380 18.26 -10.50 12.22
C SER A 380 19.26 -10.77 13.36
N TRP A 381 20.38 -10.04 13.42
CA TRP A 381 21.40 -10.18 14.47
C TRP A 381 21.04 -9.45 15.77
N LEU A 382 20.21 -8.40 15.68
CA LEU A 382 19.90 -7.51 16.80
C LEU A 382 19.14 -8.20 17.95
N PRO A 383 18.10 -9.03 17.71
CA PRO A 383 17.37 -9.71 18.79
C PRO A 383 18.23 -10.70 19.58
N GLU A 384 19.07 -11.48 18.90
CA GLU A 384 19.98 -12.44 19.55
C GLU A 384 21.06 -11.73 20.37
N LEU A 385 21.59 -10.61 19.84
CA LEU A 385 22.53 -9.77 20.56
C LEU A 385 21.92 -9.15 21.83
N ASN A 386 20.70 -8.61 21.71
CA ASN A 386 19.94 -8.09 22.84
C ASN A 386 19.75 -9.16 23.92
N ARG A 387 19.38 -10.39 23.52
CA ARG A 387 19.19 -11.52 24.43
C ARG A 387 20.48 -11.90 25.16
N LEU A 388 21.56 -12.16 24.41
CA LEU A 388 22.86 -12.59 24.98
C LEU A 388 23.40 -11.57 25.99
N LEU A 389 23.35 -10.28 25.66
CA LEU A 389 23.91 -9.22 26.50
C LEU A 389 23.00 -8.85 27.69
N ALA A 390 21.67 -8.82 27.50
CA ALA A 390 20.73 -8.49 28.57
C ALA A 390 20.70 -9.57 29.66
N ASP A 391 20.69 -10.85 29.26
CA ASP A 391 20.71 -11.99 30.19
C ASP A 391 21.99 -11.97 31.04
N ALA A 392 23.13 -11.67 30.42
CA ALA A 392 24.41 -11.62 31.11
C ALA A 392 24.53 -10.40 32.05
N LEU A 393 23.99 -9.25 31.66
CA LEU A 393 23.96 -8.06 32.52
C LEU A 393 23.06 -8.24 33.74
N ALA A 394 21.89 -8.88 33.59
CA ALA A 394 20.97 -9.12 34.69
C ALA A 394 21.55 -10.07 35.76
N GLY A 395 22.45 -10.97 35.36
CA GLY A 395 23.08 -11.94 36.26
C GLY A 395 24.20 -11.37 37.15
N GLY A 396 24.70 -10.15 36.90
CA GLY A 396 25.71 -9.48 37.72
C GLY A 396 27.10 -10.15 37.76
N ASP A 397 27.34 -11.14 36.89
CA ASP A 397 28.56 -11.96 36.85
C ASP A 397 29.45 -11.50 35.69
N ASP A 398 30.61 -10.94 36.02
CA ASP A 398 31.54 -10.36 35.03
C ASP A 398 32.14 -11.39 34.08
N ALA A 399 32.32 -12.64 34.52
CA ALA A 399 32.83 -13.70 33.67
C ALA A 399 31.78 -14.14 32.64
N LYS A 400 30.51 -14.18 33.04
CA LYS A 400 29.39 -14.43 32.13
C LYS A 400 29.19 -13.28 31.14
N LEU A 401 29.35 -12.04 31.60
CA LEU A 401 29.27 -10.86 30.71
C LEU A 401 30.39 -10.88 29.66
N ALA A 402 31.63 -11.16 30.06
CA ALA A 402 32.75 -11.30 29.13
C ALA A 402 32.51 -12.43 28.11
N THR A 403 31.98 -13.57 28.56
CA THR A 403 31.61 -14.70 27.68
C THR A 403 30.49 -14.30 26.71
N ALA A 404 29.48 -13.56 27.18
CA ALA A 404 28.39 -13.08 26.33
C ALA A 404 28.88 -12.08 25.28
N VAL A 405 29.81 -11.19 25.62
CA VAL A 405 30.46 -10.29 24.67
C VAL A 405 31.24 -11.07 23.61
N ASP A 406 32.00 -12.08 24.00
CA ASP A 406 32.75 -12.91 23.04
C ASP A 406 31.84 -13.71 22.12
N ARG A 407 30.75 -14.29 22.65
CA ARG A 407 29.72 -14.95 21.84
C ARG A 407 29.03 -13.97 20.89
N SER A 408 28.79 -12.74 21.33
CA SER A 408 28.18 -11.68 20.52
C SER A 408 29.09 -11.26 19.37
N ILE A 409 30.38 -11.05 19.63
CA ILE A 409 31.37 -10.74 18.58
C ILE A 409 31.50 -11.91 17.61
N ALA A 410 31.58 -13.14 18.11
CA ALA A 410 31.63 -14.34 17.26
C ALA A 410 30.39 -14.44 16.36
N HIS A 411 29.19 -14.23 16.92
CA HIS A 411 27.94 -14.21 16.14
C HIS A 411 27.96 -13.11 15.07
N LEU A 412 28.31 -11.87 15.42
CA LEU A 412 28.40 -10.76 14.48
C LEU A 412 29.43 -10.99 13.38
N ARG A 413 30.51 -11.74 13.65
CA ARG A 413 31.51 -12.13 12.65
C ARG A 413 31.04 -13.28 11.74
N THR A 414 30.08 -14.11 12.19
CA THR A 414 29.42 -15.09 11.32
C THR A 414 28.39 -14.45 10.38
N VAL A 415 27.85 -13.28 10.77
CA VAL A 415 27.04 -12.46 9.87
C VAL A 415 27.99 -11.79 8.90
N GLU A 416 27.93 -12.20 7.64
CA GLU A 416 28.74 -11.58 6.59
C GLU A 416 28.41 -10.08 6.51
N ALA A 417 29.36 -9.24 6.93
CA ALA A 417 29.21 -7.80 6.84
C ALA A 417 29.11 -7.42 5.37
N VAL A 418 27.92 -6.98 4.94
CA VAL A 418 27.72 -6.45 3.60
C VAL A 418 28.66 -5.26 3.44
N SER A 419 29.51 -5.29 2.41
CA SER A 419 30.44 -4.18 2.18
C SER A 419 29.65 -2.88 1.97
N PRO A 420 30.21 -1.69 2.29
CA PRO A 420 29.54 -0.42 1.99
C PRO A 420 29.17 -0.27 0.50
N GLN A 421 29.88 -0.96 -0.41
CA GLN A 421 29.57 -0.99 -1.84
C GLN A 421 28.36 -1.88 -2.16
N GLU A 422 28.27 -3.08 -1.58
CA GLU A 422 27.10 -3.96 -1.75
C GLU A 422 25.87 -3.37 -1.06
N SER A 423 26.03 -2.73 0.10
CA SER A 423 24.95 -2.04 0.79
C SER A 423 24.37 -0.93 -0.08
N ARG A 424 25.22 -0.10 -0.71
CA ARG A 424 24.80 0.90 -1.70
C ARG A 424 24.15 0.29 -2.94
N ARG A 425 24.72 -0.79 -3.50
CA ARG A 425 24.14 -1.50 -4.65
C ARG A 425 22.74 -2.00 -4.33
N TRP A 426 22.54 -2.57 -3.14
CA TRP A 426 21.23 -3.04 -2.69
C TRP A 426 20.27 -1.87 -2.45
N GLU A 427 20.70 -0.78 -1.84
CA GLU A 427 19.90 0.44 -1.71
C GLU A 427 19.47 1.02 -3.07
N GLU A 428 20.38 1.09 -4.04
CA GLU A 428 20.11 1.60 -5.40
C GLU A 428 19.16 0.69 -6.18
N GLN A 429 19.41 -0.63 -6.18
CA GLN A 429 18.54 -1.59 -6.85
C GLN A 429 17.14 -1.58 -6.24
N THR A 430 17.07 -1.52 -4.91
CA THR A 430 15.80 -1.47 -4.18
C THR A 430 15.06 -0.16 -4.42
N ALA A 431 15.77 0.97 -4.45
CA ALA A 431 15.20 2.26 -4.79
C ALA A 431 14.67 2.28 -6.23
N ARG A 432 15.37 1.64 -7.18
CA ARG A 432 14.93 1.50 -8.57
C ARG A 432 13.66 0.67 -8.68
N ILE A 433 13.60 -0.49 -8.03
CA ILE A 433 12.40 -1.35 -8.12
C ILE A 433 11.24 -0.73 -7.34
N SER A 434 11.50 -0.12 -6.19
CA SER A 434 10.50 0.67 -5.45
C SER A 434 9.99 1.85 -6.27
N ALA A 435 10.86 2.55 -7.00
CA ALA A 435 10.46 3.65 -7.87
C ALA A 435 9.58 3.14 -9.02
N TYR A 436 9.98 2.07 -9.68
CA TYR A 436 9.20 1.47 -10.75
C TYR A 436 7.83 0.98 -10.27
N LEU A 437 7.78 0.22 -9.16
CA LEU A 437 6.53 -0.29 -8.62
C LEU A 437 5.65 0.84 -8.06
N TYR A 438 6.18 1.71 -7.19
CA TYR A 438 5.33 2.68 -6.47
C TYR A 438 5.19 4.05 -7.12
N ASN A 439 6.18 4.51 -7.91
CA ASN A 439 6.12 5.82 -8.57
C ASN A 439 5.61 5.72 -10.01
N ASP A 440 6.07 4.72 -10.78
CA ASP A 440 5.73 4.63 -12.21
C ASP A 440 4.46 3.81 -12.45
N LEU A 441 4.28 2.68 -11.75
CA LEU A 441 3.13 1.78 -11.95
C LEU A 441 1.88 2.16 -11.14
N TYR A 442 2.00 2.58 -9.88
CA TYR A 442 0.82 2.72 -9.01
C TYR A 442 0.44 4.12 -8.59
N GLN A 443 1.36 5.10 -8.62
CA GLN A 443 1.12 6.45 -8.08
C GLN A 443 0.45 6.46 -6.67
N THR A 444 0.53 5.36 -5.91
CA THR A 444 -0.30 5.14 -4.73
C THR A 444 0.23 5.87 -3.50
N PRO A 445 -0.63 6.28 -2.54
CA PRO A 445 -0.21 6.92 -1.29
C PRO A 445 0.56 6.00 -0.33
N HIS A 446 0.50 4.67 -0.52
CA HIS A 446 1.21 3.66 0.29
C HIS A 446 2.74 3.65 0.07
N ARG A 447 3.27 4.66 -0.63
CA ARG A 447 4.69 5.03 -0.85
C ARG A 447 5.66 4.79 0.31
N TYR A 448 5.19 4.67 1.55
CA TYR A 448 6.03 4.84 2.74
C TYR A 448 6.43 3.53 3.46
N GLU A 449 5.64 2.46 3.39
CA GLU A 449 5.86 1.30 4.29
C GLU A 449 6.99 0.38 3.82
N ALA A 450 6.94 -0.07 2.57
CA ALA A 450 7.99 -0.91 2.01
C ALA A 450 9.32 -0.12 1.94
N GLN A 451 9.29 1.15 1.49
CA GLN A 451 10.45 2.05 1.48
C GLN A 451 11.12 2.20 2.86
N GLY A 452 10.36 2.15 3.94
CA GLY A 452 10.87 2.20 5.31
C GLY A 452 11.69 0.96 5.67
N MET A 453 11.16 -0.24 5.41
CA MET A 453 11.88 -1.50 5.64
C MET A 453 13.13 -1.60 4.75
N PHE A 454 13.00 -1.25 3.47
CA PHE A 454 14.09 -1.25 2.49
C PHE A 454 15.27 -0.37 2.87
N ARG A 455 15.04 0.80 3.49
CA ARG A 455 16.10 1.72 3.91
C ARG A 455 16.71 1.36 5.26
N LEU A 456 15.98 0.64 6.11
CA LEU A 456 16.45 0.35 7.46
C LEU A 456 17.36 -0.88 7.52
N GLN A 457 17.03 -1.96 6.81
CA GLN A 457 17.80 -3.21 6.86
C GLN A 457 19.26 -3.06 6.40
N PRO A 458 19.56 -2.42 5.24
CA PRO A 458 20.95 -2.17 4.83
C PRO A 458 21.71 -1.33 5.85
N LYS A 459 21.06 -0.32 6.45
CA LYS A 459 21.64 0.52 7.50
C LYS A 459 21.98 -0.30 8.75
N MET A 460 21.09 -1.18 9.20
CA MET A 460 21.36 -2.06 10.34
C MET A 460 22.56 -2.97 10.07
N ILE A 461 22.64 -3.58 8.89
CA ILE A 461 23.78 -4.43 8.52
C ILE A 461 25.09 -3.62 8.50
N SER A 462 25.08 -2.41 7.95
CA SER A 462 26.27 -1.54 7.93
C SER A 462 26.77 -1.10 9.31
N LEU A 463 25.95 -1.22 10.36
CA LEU A 463 26.35 -0.92 11.74
C LEU A 463 27.17 -2.05 12.40
N ILE A 464 27.15 -3.27 11.85
CA ILE A 464 27.82 -4.44 12.45
C ILE A 464 29.30 -4.17 12.80
N PRO A 465 30.14 -3.59 11.91
CA PRO A 465 31.54 -3.30 12.24
C PRO A 465 31.69 -2.34 13.43
N LEU A 466 30.83 -1.31 13.50
CA LEU A 466 30.82 -0.37 14.62
C LEU A 466 30.38 -1.04 15.93
N VAL A 467 29.40 -1.93 15.87
CA VAL A 467 28.95 -2.71 17.03
C VAL A 467 30.05 -3.64 17.52
N ILE A 468 30.74 -4.35 16.62
CA ILE A 468 31.91 -5.18 16.96
C ILE A 468 32.98 -4.31 17.64
N GLN A 469 33.32 -3.16 17.06
CA GLN A 469 34.31 -2.25 17.63
C GLN A 469 33.93 -1.80 19.06
N ARG A 470 32.66 -1.45 19.30
CA ARG A 470 32.19 -1.03 20.62
C ARG A 470 32.20 -2.17 21.64
N LEU A 471 31.87 -3.40 21.22
CA LEU A 471 31.96 -4.59 22.07
C LEU A 471 33.41 -4.91 22.42
N GLU A 472 34.34 -4.81 21.46
CA GLU A 472 35.78 -4.98 21.70
C GLU A 472 36.33 -3.90 22.64
N GLN A 473 35.88 -2.65 22.50
CA GLN A 473 36.23 -1.55 23.42
C GLN A 473 35.70 -1.82 24.84
N ALA A 474 34.45 -2.25 24.98
CA ALA A 474 33.86 -2.59 26.27
C ALA A 474 34.61 -3.74 26.96
N LYS A 475 35.04 -4.74 26.19
CA LYS A 475 35.88 -5.86 26.65
C LYS A 475 37.26 -5.39 27.15
N GLY A 476 37.84 -4.37 26.52
CA GLY A 476 39.15 -3.82 26.87
C GLY A 476 39.17 -2.86 28.05
N MET A 477 38.02 -2.57 28.69
CA MET A 477 37.97 -1.62 29.82
C MET A 477 38.55 -2.22 31.10
N ALA A 478 39.30 -1.41 31.85
CA ALA A 478 40.02 -1.87 33.05
C ALA A 478 39.13 -2.13 34.27
N LYS A 479 37.91 -1.58 34.30
CA LYS A 479 36.98 -1.69 35.43
C LYS A 479 35.67 -2.37 35.00
N PRO A 480 35.21 -3.42 35.69
CA PRO A 480 33.97 -4.13 35.35
C PRO A 480 32.73 -3.23 35.27
N ASP A 481 32.62 -2.24 36.15
CA ASP A 481 31.48 -1.30 36.14
C ASP A 481 31.44 -0.43 34.87
N GLN A 482 32.60 -0.10 34.31
CA GLN A 482 32.67 0.64 33.04
C GLN A 482 32.24 -0.23 31.86
N THR A 483 32.64 -1.50 31.84
CA THR A 483 32.18 -2.49 30.85
C THR A 483 30.66 -2.66 30.91
N ARG A 484 30.09 -2.83 32.11
CA ARG A 484 28.64 -2.98 32.31
C ARG A 484 27.88 -1.76 31.80
N GLU A 485 28.34 -0.56 32.15
CA GLU A 485 27.69 0.68 31.70
C GLU A 485 27.77 0.85 30.18
N SER A 486 28.93 0.54 29.58
CA SER A 486 29.09 0.61 28.13
C SER A 486 28.14 -0.34 27.38
N ILE A 487 27.97 -1.56 27.86
CA ILE A 487 27.03 -2.55 27.29
C ILE A 487 25.58 -2.13 27.53
N ARG A 488 25.26 -1.54 28.69
CA ARG A 488 23.93 -1.01 28.99
C ARG A 488 23.52 0.11 28.02
N VAL A 489 24.43 1.06 27.77
CA VAL A 489 24.22 2.13 26.78
C VAL A 489 23.97 1.54 25.39
N LEU A 490 24.78 0.55 24.99
CA LEU A 490 24.61 -0.13 23.70
C LEU A 490 23.25 -0.83 23.58
N LEU A 491 22.79 -1.52 24.63
CA LEU A 491 21.46 -2.15 24.67
C LEU A 491 20.31 -1.12 24.61
N ASP A 492 20.46 0.05 25.23
CA ASP A 492 19.44 1.09 25.19
C ASP A 492 19.33 1.76 23.80
N GLU A 493 20.46 1.90 23.10
CA GLU A 493 20.49 2.28 21.68
C GLU A 493 19.79 1.21 20.81
N PHE A 494 20.05 -0.08 21.06
CA PHE A 494 19.40 -1.19 20.37
C PHE A 494 17.89 -1.21 20.57
N LYS A 495 17.39 -1.00 21.78
CA LYS A 495 15.93 -0.86 22.04
C LYS A 495 15.32 0.30 21.27
N SER A 496 16.08 1.35 21.00
CA SER A 496 15.60 2.50 20.23
C SER A 496 15.54 2.18 18.73
N LEU A 497 16.52 1.44 18.20
CA LEU A 497 16.50 0.91 16.85
C LEU A 497 15.39 -0.13 16.65
N ASP A 498 15.19 -1.03 17.60
CA ASP A 498 14.16 -2.09 17.55
C ASP A 498 12.75 -1.51 17.64
N ARG A 499 12.54 -0.50 18.50
CA ARG A 499 11.30 0.28 18.50
C ARG A 499 11.07 0.97 17.17
N TYR A 500 12.11 1.53 16.55
CA TYR A 500 12.00 2.17 15.23
C TYR A 500 11.66 1.17 14.12
N ALA A 501 12.30 0.00 14.09
CA ALA A 501 11.98 -1.09 13.18
C ALA A 501 10.54 -1.58 13.38
N SER A 502 10.16 -1.87 14.63
CA SER A 502 8.81 -2.31 15.01
C SER A 502 7.72 -1.29 14.69
N SER A 503 8.05 0.01 14.72
CA SER A 503 7.08 1.08 14.46
C SER A 503 6.85 1.30 12.96
N ILE A 504 7.88 1.05 12.13
CA ILE A 504 7.76 0.91 10.68
C ILE A 504 6.96 -0.36 10.34
N GLU A 505 7.28 -1.50 10.98
CA GLU A 505 6.55 -2.76 10.78
C GLU A 505 5.08 -2.67 11.20
N SER A 506 4.75 -1.97 12.29
CA SER A 506 3.37 -1.89 12.79
C SER A 506 2.51 -0.81 12.13
N GLY A 507 3.06 -0.01 11.20
CA GLY A 507 2.35 1.11 10.55
C GLY A 507 1.91 2.22 11.53
N LYS A 508 2.33 2.14 12.80
CA LYS A 508 1.91 3.07 13.87
C LYS A 508 2.67 4.39 13.83
N THR A 509 3.65 4.55 12.94
CA THR A 509 4.47 5.76 12.87
C THR A 509 4.49 6.37 11.48
N ILE A 510 3.73 7.45 11.34
CA ILE A 510 4.02 8.49 10.36
C ILE A 510 5.18 9.32 10.93
N PHE A 511 6.43 8.87 10.80
CA PHE A 511 7.60 9.73 11.03
C PHE A 511 8.60 9.61 9.88
N ARG A 512 8.90 10.75 9.27
CA ARG A 512 9.96 10.94 8.27
C ARG A 512 11.31 10.59 8.92
N PRO A 513 12.23 9.89 8.25
CA PRO A 513 13.56 9.66 8.78
C PRO A 513 14.22 10.99 9.11
N LYS A 514 14.69 11.14 10.35
CA LYS A 514 15.70 12.15 10.70
C LYS A 514 16.98 11.76 9.97
N GLY A 515 17.36 12.53 8.94
CA GLY A 515 18.64 12.41 8.25
C GLY A 515 18.53 12.04 6.77
N VAL A 516 18.85 13.03 5.95
CA VAL A 516 19.04 13.02 4.48
C VAL A 516 17.76 12.82 3.66
N ALA A 517 17.10 13.94 3.33
CA ALA A 517 16.10 14.02 2.28
C ALA A 517 16.71 14.67 1.03
N THR A 518 16.90 13.88 -0.02
CA THR A 518 16.88 14.37 -1.40
C THR A 518 15.42 14.36 -1.82
N ILE A 519 14.83 15.52 -2.10
CA ILE A 519 13.47 15.62 -2.67
C ILE A 519 13.62 16.01 -4.13
N SER A 520 13.17 15.13 -5.01
CA SER A 520 12.98 15.36 -6.43
C SER A 520 11.52 15.71 -6.73
N ALA A 521 11.36 16.79 -7.51
CA ALA A 521 10.21 17.23 -8.31
C ALA A 521 9.08 18.07 -7.64
N ALA A 522 8.95 19.32 -8.11
CA ALA A 522 7.66 19.95 -8.36
C ALA A 522 7.61 20.37 -9.84
N LYS A 523 6.74 19.73 -10.62
CA LYS A 523 6.45 20.04 -12.02
C LYS A 523 5.43 21.18 -12.05
N PHE A 524 5.76 22.33 -12.64
CA PHE A 524 4.79 23.41 -12.90
C PHE A 524 4.89 23.87 -14.36
N VAL A 525 3.95 23.43 -15.19
CA VAL A 525 3.69 24.00 -16.51
C VAL A 525 2.32 24.66 -16.48
N GLY A 526 2.24 25.90 -16.96
CA GLY A 526 1.09 26.79 -16.78
C GLY A 526 -0.24 26.26 -17.32
N GLY A 527 -1.32 26.51 -16.55
CA GLY A 527 -2.70 26.27 -16.98
C GLY A 527 -3.64 26.06 -15.79
N LYS A 528 -4.39 27.11 -15.43
CA LYS A 528 -5.50 27.17 -14.43
C LYS A 528 -5.24 26.56 -13.04
N ALA A 529 -5.13 27.43 -12.04
CA ALA A 529 -5.23 27.07 -10.63
C ALA A 529 -6.66 26.58 -10.30
N VAL A 530 -6.77 25.40 -9.71
CA VAL A 530 -7.95 24.99 -8.93
C VAL A 530 -7.75 25.56 -7.52
N PRO A 531 -8.71 26.33 -6.99
CA PRO A 531 -8.59 26.88 -5.65
C PRO A 531 -8.75 25.76 -4.61
N ALA A 532 -7.96 25.84 -3.55
CA ALA A 532 -8.37 25.28 -2.28
C ALA A 532 -9.68 25.99 -1.87
N SER A 533 -10.79 25.25 -1.77
CA SER A 533 -11.99 25.75 -1.11
C SER A 533 -12.06 25.20 0.33
N PRO A 534 -12.08 26.09 1.33
CA PRO A 534 -12.40 25.83 2.72
C PRO A 534 -13.92 25.92 2.97
N SER A 535 -14.39 25.58 4.18
CA SER A 535 -15.75 25.92 4.62
C SER A 535 -16.01 27.43 4.47
N ALA A 536 -17.14 27.77 3.87
CA ALA A 536 -17.53 29.12 3.44
C ALA A 536 -17.81 30.11 4.58
N ALA A 537 -17.46 31.38 4.34
CA ALA A 537 -18.32 32.53 4.64
C ALA A 537 -17.85 33.79 3.89
N ALA A 538 -18.82 34.48 3.26
CA ALA A 538 -18.84 35.86 2.73
C ALA A 538 -18.21 36.16 1.34
N LEU A 539 -19.11 36.32 0.35
CA LEU A 539 -19.01 37.23 -0.82
C LEU A 539 -19.24 38.70 -0.35
N PRO A 540 -18.74 39.78 -1.03
CA PRO A 540 -19.09 40.11 -2.43
C PRO A 540 -17.98 40.77 -3.31
N SER A 541 -18.31 40.79 -4.61
CA SER A 541 -17.68 41.40 -5.80
C SER A 541 -16.95 42.75 -5.65
N PHE A 542 -15.85 43.01 -6.40
CA PHE A 542 -15.64 44.17 -7.30
C PHE A 542 -14.26 44.17 -8.04
N LEU A 543 -14.31 44.36 -9.36
CA LEU A 543 -13.38 44.88 -10.39
C LEU A 543 -11.83 45.04 -10.18
N LYS A 544 -11.12 44.63 -11.26
CA LYS A 544 -9.94 45.24 -11.95
C LYS A 544 -8.57 45.36 -11.25
N GLY A 545 -7.58 44.69 -11.86
CA GLY A 545 -6.20 45.22 -12.01
C GLY A 545 -5.08 44.41 -11.35
N GLY A 546 -4.14 43.92 -12.18
CA GLY A 546 -2.70 43.81 -11.88
C GLY A 546 -2.18 42.81 -10.83
N ALA A 547 -1.25 41.96 -11.26
CA ALA A 547 -0.31 41.11 -10.50
C ALA A 547 -0.87 39.81 -9.84
N ARG A 548 -0.27 38.65 -10.17
CA ARG A 548 -0.54 37.32 -9.61
C ARG A 548 0.69 36.81 -8.85
N ALA A 549 0.48 36.36 -7.61
CA ALA A 549 1.49 35.72 -6.75
C ALA A 549 1.88 34.32 -7.24
N ILE A 550 3.15 33.92 -7.03
CA ILE A 550 3.69 32.61 -7.38
C ILE A 550 3.95 31.80 -6.09
N GLY A 551 2.98 30.96 -5.71
CA GLY A 551 3.15 29.77 -4.85
C GLY A 551 3.42 29.97 -3.34
N ALA A 552 2.74 29.17 -2.50
CA ALA A 552 3.08 28.97 -1.09
C ALA A 552 3.14 27.45 -0.82
N ALA A 553 4.24 26.98 -0.23
CA ALA A 553 4.38 25.60 0.27
C ALA A 553 4.45 25.64 1.80
N SER A 554 3.73 24.76 2.51
CA SER A 554 3.80 24.70 3.98
C SER A 554 4.05 23.31 4.57
N GLY A 555 4.82 23.27 5.66
CA GLY A 555 5.10 22.06 6.43
C GLY A 555 5.86 22.33 7.74
N LYS A 556 5.71 21.45 8.74
CA LYS A 556 6.48 21.46 10.00
C LYS A 556 7.74 20.60 9.83
N PHE A 557 8.93 21.14 10.13
CA PHE A 557 10.19 20.42 9.95
C PHE A 557 11.23 20.79 11.02
N ASP A 558 11.88 19.80 11.64
CA ASP A 558 13.08 19.96 12.47
C ASP A 558 14.31 19.63 11.60
N VAL A 559 15.01 20.63 11.07
CA VAL A 559 16.04 20.38 10.02
C VAL A 559 17.33 21.16 10.25
N LEU A 560 18.45 20.45 10.04
CA LEU A 560 19.77 21.06 9.84
C LEU A 560 19.86 21.81 8.49
N CYS A 561 19.02 21.46 7.51
CA CYS A 561 19.01 22.05 6.17
C CYS A 561 17.71 21.76 5.39
N CYS A 562 17.01 22.79 4.93
CA CYS A 562 15.86 22.69 4.02
C CYS A 562 16.29 23.00 2.57
N ARG A 563 15.84 22.22 1.59
CA ARG A 563 16.03 22.52 0.15
C ARG A 563 14.69 22.59 -0.57
N PHE A 564 14.56 23.57 -1.46
CA PHE A 564 13.40 23.81 -2.30
C PHE A 564 13.86 23.89 -3.75
N GLN A 565 13.15 23.22 -4.66
CA GLN A 565 13.38 23.36 -6.10
C GLN A 565 12.17 24.02 -6.76
N PHE A 566 12.43 24.92 -7.70
CA PHE A 566 11.38 25.60 -8.48
C PHE A 566 11.85 25.86 -9.91
N GLU A 567 10.91 25.96 -10.85
CA GLU A 567 11.19 26.24 -12.25
C GLU A 567 10.79 27.67 -12.62
N THR A 568 11.59 28.32 -13.48
CA THR A 568 11.24 29.62 -14.07
C THR A 568 11.23 29.55 -15.60
N GLY A 569 10.34 30.34 -16.21
CA GLY A 569 10.15 30.35 -17.66
C GLY A 569 11.32 30.94 -18.44
N GLU A 570 11.23 30.89 -19.77
CA GLU A 570 12.33 31.20 -20.70
C GLU A 570 12.76 32.69 -20.75
N LYS A 571 12.06 33.59 -20.05
CA LYS A 571 12.39 35.03 -20.06
C LYS A 571 13.16 35.42 -18.80
N PRO A 572 14.35 36.06 -18.94
CA PRO A 572 15.11 36.52 -17.79
C PRO A 572 14.35 37.61 -17.03
N LEU A 573 14.46 37.60 -15.70
CA LEU A 573 13.84 38.61 -14.84
C LEU A 573 14.55 39.96 -15.03
N ALA A 574 13.78 41.05 -15.15
CA ALA A 574 14.34 42.39 -15.37
C ALA A 574 14.54 43.19 -14.07
N LYS A 575 13.96 42.72 -12.96
CA LYS A 575 13.97 43.41 -11.67
C LYS A 575 14.27 42.42 -10.54
N PRO A 576 14.87 42.88 -9.42
CA PRO A 576 15.03 42.07 -8.23
C PRO A 576 13.69 41.51 -7.73
N VAL A 577 13.74 40.26 -7.24
CA VAL A 577 12.58 39.54 -6.71
C VAL A 577 12.68 39.48 -5.19
N LYS A 578 11.56 39.62 -4.51
CA LYS A 578 11.51 39.53 -3.05
C LYS A 578 11.29 38.08 -2.62
N LEU A 579 12.29 37.47 -2.00
CA LEU A 579 12.17 36.18 -1.34
C LEU A 579 11.68 36.40 0.08
N THR A 580 10.45 35.98 0.39
CA THR A 580 9.88 36.00 1.74
C THR A 580 9.85 34.60 2.30
N ILE A 581 10.36 34.43 3.52
CA ILE A 581 10.37 33.17 4.25
C ILE A 581 9.58 33.37 5.53
N ALA A 582 8.55 32.57 5.75
CA ALA A 582 7.85 32.49 7.03
C ALA A 582 8.46 31.38 7.87
N GLY A 583 8.91 31.69 9.08
CA GLY A 583 9.54 30.73 9.97
C GLY A 583 9.57 31.19 11.43
N SER A 584 10.02 30.28 12.30
CA SER A 584 10.19 30.49 13.74
C SER A 584 11.55 29.96 14.19
N ASP A 585 12.20 30.71 15.08
CA ASP A 585 13.38 30.24 15.80
C ASP A 585 12.94 29.59 17.10
N ARG A 586 13.17 28.28 17.26
CA ARG A 586 12.92 27.57 18.52
C ARG A 586 14.22 27.10 19.17
N SER A 587 15.36 27.54 18.64
CA SER A 587 16.65 27.25 19.25
C SER A 587 16.80 27.97 20.59
N ALA A 588 17.44 27.31 21.57
CA ALA A 588 17.60 27.89 22.90
C ALA A 588 18.48 29.16 22.92
N SER A 589 19.41 29.31 21.96
CA SER A 589 20.49 30.31 22.00
C SER A 589 20.62 31.19 20.75
N GLY A 590 19.65 31.23 19.84
CA GLY A 590 19.71 32.01 18.59
C GLY A 590 20.65 31.35 17.56
N ALA A 591 20.06 30.59 16.65
CA ALA A 591 20.81 29.84 15.65
C ALA A 591 21.47 30.77 14.61
N THR A 592 22.61 30.38 14.05
CA THR A 592 23.13 31.00 12.82
C THR A 592 22.55 30.23 11.64
N ILE A 593 22.04 30.93 10.63
CA ILE A 593 21.49 30.32 9.42
C ILE A 593 22.24 30.79 8.18
N ALA A 594 22.26 29.96 7.14
CA ALA A 594 22.66 30.34 5.78
C ALA A 594 21.52 30.09 4.80
N ILE A 595 21.27 31.02 3.89
CA ILE A 595 20.32 30.89 2.79
C ILE A 595 21.12 30.95 1.51
N ARG A 596 21.02 29.93 0.67
CA ARG A 596 21.71 29.84 -0.62
C ARG A 596 20.71 29.64 -1.75
N LEU A 597 20.91 30.33 -2.87
CA LEU A 597 20.14 30.14 -4.09
C LEU A 597 21.11 29.74 -5.20
N ASN A 598 20.88 28.59 -5.84
CA ASN A 598 21.73 28.01 -6.88
C ASN A 598 23.21 27.94 -6.45
N GLY A 599 23.43 27.50 -5.20
CA GLY A 599 24.77 27.43 -4.59
C GLY A 599 25.38 28.77 -4.15
N ARG A 600 24.76 29.91 -4.46
CA ARG A 600 25.24 31.25 -4.05
C ARG A 600 24.62 31.66 -2.73
N THR A 601 25.44 32.13 -1.79
CA THR A 601 24.97 32.57 -0.45
C THR A 601 24.25 33.91 -0.53
N LEU A 602 22.93 33.91 -0.34
CA LEU A 602 22.09 35.10 -0.26
C LEU A 602 22.14 35.75 1.13
N PHE A 603 22.22 34.94 2.18
CA PHE A 603 22.34 35.40 3.55
C PHE A 603 23.12 34.38 4.38
N SER A 604 23.96 34.84 5.31
CA SER A 604 24.57 34.01 6.35
C SER A 604 24.76 34.85 7.60
N GLY A 605 24.18 34.43 8.72
CA GLY A 605 24.25 35.20 9.95
C GLY A 605 23.22 34.75 10.99
N PRO A 606 23.05 35.53 12.08
CA PRO A 606 22.06 35.23 13.11
C PRO A 606 20.67 35.09 12.52
N ASN A 607 19.91 34.10 13.01
CA ASN A 607 18.52 33.89 12.65
C ASN A 607 17.71 35.16 12.94
N ARG A 608 16.82 35.51 11.99
CA ARG A 608 15.96 36.70 12.05
C ARG A 608 14.49 36.34 12.32
N PHE A 609 14.15 35.06 12.46
CA PHE A 609 12.80 34.63 12.81
C PHE A 609 12.50 34.90 14.29
N GLY A 610 11.22 35.10 14.60
CA GLY A 610 10.72 35.26 15.97
C GLY A 610 10.97 34.03 16.82
N LYS A 611 11.37 34.25 18.08
CA LYS A 611 11.55 33.18 19.05
C LYS A 611 10.21 32.56 19.43
N ASP A 612 10.05 31.26 19.24
CA ASP A 612 8.83 30.47 19.52
C ASP A 612 7.53 30.98 18.85
N ALA A 613 7.63 31.93 17.92
CA ALA A 613 6.53 32.50 17.16
C ALA A 613 6.87 32.60 15.66
N PHE A 614 5.90 32.34 14.79
CA PHE A 614 6.09 32.48 13.35
C PHE A 614 6.21 33.96 12.95
N SER A 615 7.17 34.24 12.09
CA SER A 615 7.47 35.58 11.59
C SER A 615 7.92 35.50 10.13
N LYS A 616 7.73 36.58 9.38
CA LYS A 616 8.15 36.66 7.97
C LYS A 616 9.42 37.48 7.85
N VAL A 617 10.44 36.93 7.21
CA VAL A 617 11.69 37.60 6.90
C VAL A 617 11.85 37.63 5.39
N SER A 618 12.21 38.80 4.85
CA SER A 618 12.35 38.98 3.40
C SER A 618 13.78 39.35 3.00
N TYR A 619 14.18 38.86 1.83
CA TYR A 619 15.47 39.08 1.19
C TYR A 619 15.25 39.57 -0.23
N SER A 620 16.06 40.53 -0.68
CA SER A 620 16.06 40.97 -2.08
C SER A 620 17.00 40.07 -2.88
N VAL A 621 16.47 39.41 -3.91
CA VAL A 621 17.21 38.50 -4.79
C VAL A 621 17.50 39.22 -6.11
N PRO A 622 18.77 39.36 -6.51
CA PRO A 622 19.11 39.91 -7.82
C PRO A 622 18.50 39.08 -8.96
N PRO A 623 18.00 39.71 -10.04
CA PRO A 623 17.35 38.98 -11.13
C PRO A 623 18.25 37.93 -11.80
N ASP A 624 19.56 38.18 -11.86
CA ASP A 624 20.58 37.30 -12.45
C ASP A 624 20.91 36.06 -11.59
N TRP A 625 20.38 35.97 -10.37
CA TRP A 625 20.56 34.80 -9.51
C TRP A 625 19.51 33.71 -9.73
N ILE A 626 18.41 34.05 -10.41
CA ILE A 626 17.38 33.09 -10.80
C ILE A 626 17.68 32.63 -12.23
N LEU A 627 18.02 31.35 -12.35
CA LEU A 627 18.35 30.68 -13.60
C LEU A 627 17.08 30.40 -14.40
N GLN A 628 17.17 30.43 -15.73
CA GLN A 628 16.13 29.89 -16.60
C GLN A 628 16.06 28.37 -16.39
N GLY A 629 14.84 27.82 -16.21
CA GLY A 629 14.66 26.41 -15.84
C GLY A 629 14.75 26.18 -14.34
N THR A 630 15.41 25.09 -13.93
CA THR A 630 15.42 24.63 -12.53
C THR A 630 16.34 25.47 -11.64
N ASN A 631 15.81 25.88 -10.49
CA ASN A 631 16.50 26.61 -9.43
C ASN A 631 16.43 25.83 -8.12
N GLU A 632 17.43 25.98 -7.27
CA GLU A 632 17.50 25.36 -5.94
C GLU A 632 17.75 26.41 -4.85
N LEU A 633 16.85 26.49 -3.86
CA LEU A 633 17.00 27.30 -2.66
C LEU A 633 17.29 26.39 -1.46
N GLU A 634 18.37 26.67 -0.76
CA GLU A 634 18.80 25.98 0.46
C GLU A 634 18.72 26.94 1.66
N ILE A 635 18.15 26.48 2.78
CA ILE A 635 18.14 27.16 4.08
C ILE A 635 18.77 26.23 5.10
N GLN A 636 19.99 26.53 5.52
CA GLN A 636 20.79 25.70 6.42
C GLN A 636 20.87 26.32 7.81
N ASN A 637 20.72 25.51 8.86
CA ASN A 637 21.07 25.86 10.23
C ASN A 637 22.54 25.48 10.47
N LEU A 638 23.36 26.44 10.87
CA LEU A 638 24.81 26.29 11.09
C LEU A 638 25.19 26.08 12.56
N ALA A 639 24.22 25.88 13.47
CA ALA A 639 24.50 25.63 14.88
C ALA A 639 25.20 24.26 15.09
N PRO A 640 26.17 24.17 16.04
CA PRO A 640 26.78 22.90 16.43
C PRO A 640 25.73 21.90 16.95
N SER A 641 25.95 20.61 16.69
CA SER A 641 25.03 19.52 17.03
C SER A 641 24.57 19.58 18.50
N GLY A 642 23.27 19.81 18.71
CA GLY A 642 22.65 19.84 20.04
C GLY A 642 21.44 20.74 20.19
N ASN A 643 21.14 21.63 19.22
CA ASN A 643 19.98 22.53 19.36
C ASN A 643 19.37 23.05 18.03
N PRO A 644 18.81 22.18 17.15
CA PRO A 644 18.44 22.58 15.79
C PRO A 644 16.91 22.66 15.58
N GLU A 645 16.19 23.47 16.34
CA GLU A 645 14.76 23.72 16.04
C GLU A 645 14.60 25.02 15.23
N LEU A 646 14.90 24.95 13.93
CA LEU A 646 14.55 26.00 12.95
C LEU A 646 13.32 25.55 12.16
N TRP A 647 12.23 26.29 12.27
CA TRP A 647 10.95 25.93 11.64
C TRP A 647 10.67 26.84 10.45
N ILE A 648 10.47 26.27 9.26
CA ILE A 648 10.10 27.01 8.06
C ILE A 648 8.67 26.63 7.67
N GLU A 649 7.76 27.59 7.79
CA GLU A 649 6.35 27.43 7.42
C GLU A 649 6.13 27.64 5.94
N SER A 650 6.75 28.64 5.31
CA SER A 650 6.59 28.86 3.86
C SER A 650 7.70 29.68 3.26
N VAL A 651 7.85 29.54 1.94
CA VAL A 651 8.74 30.34 1.11
C VAL A 651 7.95 30.88 -0.06
N THR A 652 8.08 32.19 -0.33
CA THR A 652 7.38 32.91 -1.40
C THR A 652 8.39 33.78 -2.15
N LEU A 653 8.32 33.77 -3.48
CA LEU A 653 9.09 34.64 -4.36
C LEU A 653 8.13 35.61 -5.04
N ASP A 654 8.14 36.87 -4.62
CA ASP A 654 7.31 37.93 -5.17
C ASP A 654 8.11 38.76 -6.19
N GLY A 655 7.80 38.59 -7.48
CA GLY A 655 8.35 39.38 -8.58
C GLY A 655 7.23 40.13 -9.31
N SER A 656 7.47 41.39 -9.68
CA SER A 656 6.53 42.21 -10.48
C SER A 656 6.47 41.77 -11.93
#